data_AF-A0A6M5Z2U0-F1
#
_entry.id   AF-A0A6M5Z2U0-F1
#
_cell.length_a   1.000
_cell.length_b   1.000
_cell.length_c   1.000
_cell.angle_alpha   90.00
_cell.angle_beta   90.00
_cell.angle_gamma   90.00
#
_symmetry.space_group_name_H-M   'P 1'
#
loop_
_entity.id
_entity.type
_entity.pdbx_description
1 polymer ?
#
loop_
_entity_poly.entity_id
_entity_poly.type
_entity_poly.pdbx_seq_one_letter_code
_entity_poly.pdbx_strand_id
1 'polypeptide(L)'
;MPSPAPQLELLERRDVPVTTFVWNGGGANQLWSTSANWVGGVAPTASTADPTGVVIQLNGNTQSTMDVNGLTVDQIDFVGNDNEVTIATGTALGLNGGVLADNVVSGGTGNRLDNQDGSPTSTSELDMVGSAPVFRADLGDDLTVQAFITGTQGLTKLGAGEFDLRNLTVGRSFSGSVDLMEGTTYLGSRAPDYPYGFGITVQDSLTVGDDARVVVEAGGFNELGPSGQKYNGQAVREGTATVSLGAGASLEFPEGGFQSIKSLSGRAGSQVVLGNNSGIYVGFPLDPAEDVEFDGSFTGAGSVYYANLGTWTLGGSNTFDGTVSVIAGTLRAGATDALSARSQIFLYDTTLDLNNFDQTVGGVSNMEVAGTSVDNSRVLLGSATLTIDSVQPDAVFIGTISGTGGLTLSGPGRLSLSGANDYTGPTVVRDGAVLNLNGTEYTDITLDDSTLDGNGTTGDVDSSGGGLVSPGNSPGRITVGALTLGATDALTMQLYGTAAGTEYDQIVAHGPVSLAGTQLNIELGFTPAPGTSFTILSNQSGVAIAGGFAGLPEGAEFITGGVTFRITYHGGVGNDVVLTVPAEPPPAVPSVTRAGSVSVAFGPQGEVLEVIDSTGTLTQYDAAGAHAIIGGVADASVAFGPNGQVFLITYQDGSLVQYDAAGTHVLIASGVSSATLAFGPQGEVLEVIDSTGLLTQYSATGALALAGGVASASATFGPNGEHLLVTSRDGTLTLYTATGALALAGGVASASATVGPNGETYLLLHFDGSLVQYDPSGVHPLGTVV
;
A
#
# COMPACT_ATOMS: atom_id res chain seq x y z
N MET A 1 -44.79 -66.70 32.85
CA MET A 1 -44.37 -66.00 34.08
C MET A 1 -42.89 -66.31 34.31
N PRO A 2 -41.98 -65.33 34.22
CA PRO A 2 -40.59 -65.54 34.63
C PRO A 2 -40.46 -65.33 36.15
N SER A 3 -39.58 -66.12 36.76
CA SER A 3 -39.20 -66.04 38.19
C SER A 3 -38.58 -64.68 38.52
N PRO A 4 -38.79 -64.11 39.73
CA PRO A 4 -38.07 -62.92 40.14
C PRO A 4 -36.58 -63.29 40.30
N ALA A 5 -35.71 -62.51 39.66
CA ALA A 5 -34.28 -62.55 39.92
C ALA A 5 -34.00 -61.98 41.33
N PRO A 6 -33.05 -62.54 42.09
CA PRO A 6 -32.66 -61.96 43.37
C PRO A 6 -32.05 -60.57 43.14
N GLN A 7 -32.59 -59.54 43.82
CA GLN A 7 -31.91 -58.26 43.92
C GLN A 7 -30.69 -58.43 44.82
N LEU A 8 -29.51 -58.17 44.26
CA LEU A 8 -28.32 -57.88 45.06
C LEU A 8 -28.56 -56.53 45.73
N GLU A 9 -28.83 -56.54 47.04
CA GLU A 9 -28.71 -55.33 47.85
C GLU A 9 -27.24 -54.88 47.85
N LEU A 10 -27.03 -53.57 47.73
CA LEU A 10 -25.71 -52.96 47.83
C LEU A 10 -25.13 -53.36 49.19
N LEU A 11 -23.99 -54.05 49.19
CA LEU A 11 -23.23 -54.33 50.41
C LEU A 11 -23.08 -53.01 51.18
N GLU A 12 -23.50 -52.99 52.45
CA GLU A 12 -23.26 -51.86 53.35
C GLU A 12 -21.80 -51.41 53.22
N ARG A 13 -21.59 -50.11 52.98
CA ARG A 13 -20.27 -49.49 53.12
C ARG A 13 -19.86 -49.68 54.57
N ARG A 14 -19.11 -50.75 54.86
CA ARG A 14 -18.41 -50.88 56.13
C ARG A 14 -17.44 -49.71 56.17
N ASP A 15 -17.76 -48.70 56.98
CA ASP A 15 -16.80 -47.69 57.41
C ASP A 15 -15.68 -48.44 58.12
N VAL A 16 -14.62 -48.73 57.37
CA VAL A 16 -13.40 -49.26 57.94
C VAL A 16 -12.77 -48.07 58.67
N PRO A 17 -12.45 -48.19 59.97
CA PRO A 17 -11.94 -47.07 60.73
C PRO A 17 -10.58 -46.64 60.17
N VAL A 18 -10.56 -45.43 59.61
CA VAL A 18 -9.35 -44.76 59.11
C VAL A 18 -8.56 -44.26 60.32
N THR A 19 -7.24 -44.46 60.31
CA THR A 19 -6.40 -43.97 61.41
C THR A 19 -6.37 -42.43 61.38
N THR A 20 -7.02 -41.81 62.37
CA THR A 20 -7.10 -40.34 62.47
C THR A 20 -6.28 -39.83 63.65
N PHE A 21 -5.30 -38.96 63.37
CA PHE A 21 -4.54 -38.21 64.36
C PHE A 21 -5.12 -36.80 64.48
N VAL A 22 -5.70 -36.47 65.64
CA VAL A 22 -6.28 -35.14 65.89
C VAL A 22 -5.31 -34.30 66.69
N TRP A 23 -4.88 -33.17 66.12
CA TRP A 23 -4.01 -32.21 66.80
C TRP A 23 -4.75 -31.49 67.93
N ASN A 24 -4.08 -31.36 69.09
CA ASN A 24 -4.57 -30.55 70.21
C ASN A 24 -3.52 -29.58 70.78
N GLY A 25 -2.27 -29.63 70.31
CA GLY A 25 -1.19 -28.75 70.75
C GLY A 25 -0.90 -28.79 72.27
N GLY A 26 -1.22 -29.90 72.95
CA GLY A 26 -1.11 -30.02 74.41
C GLY A 26 0.31 -30.12 74.98
N GLY A 27 1.34 -30.24 74.14
CA GLY A 27 2.74 -30.37 74.50
C GLY A 27 3.49 -29.03 74.62
N ALA A 28 4.80 -29.10 74.90
CA ALA A 28 5.65 -27.94 75.16
C ALA A 28 6.19 -27.23 73.89
N ASN A 29 5.88 -27.77 72.71
CA ASN A 29 6.35 -27.31 71.40
C ASN A 29 5.26 -27.58 70.35
N GLN A 30 5.47 -27.16 69.11
CA GLN A 30 4.53 -27.35 68.00
C GLN A 30 4.91 -28.54 67.08
N LEU A 31 5.72 -29.50 67.53
CA LEU A 31 6.24 -30.57 66.66
C LEU A 31 5.29 -31.78 66.57
N TRP A 32 5.13 -32.34 65.36
CA TRP A 32 4.33 -33.54 65.10
C TRP A 32 4.91 -34.79 65.77
N SER A 33 6.22 -34.88 65.96
CA SER A 33 6.90 -35.98 66.68
C SER A 33 6.57 -36.03 68.19
N THR A 34 6.05 -34.94 68.76
CA THR A 34 5.75 -34.84 70.20
C THR A 34 4.37 -35.43 70.51
N SER A 35 4.32 -36.62 71.11
CA SER A 35 3.07 -37.35 71.35
C SER A 35 2.04 -36.60 72.21
N ALA A 36 2.48 -35.68 73.08
CA ALA A 36 1.60 -34.85 73.89
C ALA A 36 0.78 -33.82 73.09
N ASN A 37 1.15 -33.53 71.83
CA ASN A 37 0.43 -32.62 70.93
C ASN A 37 -0.77 -33.26 70.23
N TRP A 38 -1.01 -34.55 70.47
CA TRP A 38 -2.05 -35.34 69.81
C TRP A 38 -3.08 -35.86 70.81
N VAL A 39 -4.34 -35.88 70.39
CA VAL A 39 -5.42 -36.52 71.16
C VAL A 39 -5.07 -38.00 71.37
N GLY A 40 -5.15 -38.46 72.62
CA GLY A 40 -4.77 -39.84 72.98
C GLY A 40 -3.27 -40.05 73.25
N GLY A 41 -2.43 -39.02 73.07
CA GLY A 41 -1.02 -39.08 73.45
C GLY A 41 -0.15 -39.94 72.53
N VAL A 42 -0.52 -40.09 71.26
CA VAL A 42 0.20 -40.90 70.26
C VAL A 42 0.49 -40.02 69.03
N ALA A 43 1.77 -39.86 68.70
CA ALA A 43 2.20 -39.13 67.51
C ALA A 43 2.21 -40.03 66.26
N PRO A 44 1.99 -39.46 65.06
CA PRO A 44 2.24 -40.16 63.81
C PRO A 44 3.73 -40.48 63.64
N THR A 45 4.05 -41.56 62.91
CA THR A 45 5.42 -42.00 62.64
C THR A 45 5.57 -42.38 61.17
N ALA A 46 6.78 -42.40 60.62
CA ALA A 46 7.01 -42.79 59.22
C ALA A 46 6.55 -44.23 58.87
N SER A 47 6.26 -45.08 59.87
CA SER A 47 5.75 -46.43 59.70
C SER A 47 4.24 -46.55 59.94
N THR A 48 3.49 -45.44 60.05
CA THR A 48 2.03 -45.45 60.09
C THR A 48 1.49 -45.82 58.71
N ALA A 49 1.64 -47.09 58.32
CA ALA A 49 1.01 -47.63 57.14
C ALA A 49 -0.35 -48.20 57.54
N ASP A 50 -1.43 -47.55 57.11
CA ASP A 50 -2.80 -48.05 57.25
C ASP A 50 -3.37 -48.33 55.85
N PRO A 51 -3.77 -49.57 55.51
CA PRO A 51 -4.38 -49.87 54.22
C PRO A 51 -5.72 -49.15 53.97
N THR A 52 -6.28 -48.51 55.01
CA THR A 52 -7.56 -47.78 54.98
C THR A 52 -7.37 -46.26 55.03
N GLY A 53 -6.13 -45.81 55.24
CA GLY A 53 -5.71 -44.42 55.16
C GLY A 53 -5.29 -43.82 56.51
N VAL A 54 -4.44 -42.80 56.45
CA VAL A 54 -4.04 -41.97 57.60
C VAL A 54 -4.54 -40.54 57.40
N VAL A 55 -5.28 -40.02 58.39
CA VAL A 55 -5.83 -38.66 58.42
C VAL A 55 -5.13 -37.84 59.50
N ILE A 56 -4.66 -36.65 59.16
CA ILE A 56 -4.23 -35.61 60.11
C ILE A 56 -5.33 -34.56 60.20
N GLN A 57 -5.95 -34.39 61.37
CA GLN A 57 -6.99 -33.39 61.57
C GLN A 57 -6.49 -32.24 62.46
N LEU A 58 -6.69 -31.01 62.00
CA LEU A 58 -6.35 -29.76 62.69
C LEU A 58 -7.65 -28.99 62.95
N ASN A 59 -7.80 -28.45 64.16
CA ASN A 59 -9.01 -27.71 64.54
C ASN A 59 -8.63 -26.24 64.77
N GLY A 60 -9.34 -25.33 64.11
CA GLY A 60 -9.01 -23.92 63.87
C GLY A 60 -8.12 -23.17 64.87
N ASN A 61 -7.36 -22.19 64.36
CA ASN A 61 -6.30 -21.44 65.06
C ASN A 61 -5.14 -22.33 65.53
N THR A 62 -4.81 -23.37 64.74
CA THR A 62 -3.71 -24.27 65.03
C THR A 62 -2.43 -23.82 64.33
N GLN A 63 -1.30 -23.86 65.03
CA GLN A 63 0.04 -23.84 64.43
C GLN A 63 0.76 -25.14 64.78
N SER A 64 1.26 -25.83 63.76
CA SER A 64 1.96 -27.10 63.91
C SER A 64 3.13 -27.21 62.93
N THR A 65 4.14 -27.98 63.31
CA THR A 65 5.34 -28.21 62.51
C THR A 65 5.51 -29.71 62.28
N MET A 66 5.41 -30.13 61.02
CA MET A 66 5.68 -31.50 60.58
C MET A 66 7.19 -31.71 60.58
N ASP A 67 7.70 -32.49 61.55
CA ASP A 67 9.12 -32.84 61.69
C ASP A 67 9.41 -34.35 61.55
N VAL A 68 8.38 -35.13 61.17
CA VAL A 68 8.45 -36.59 61.03
C VAL A 68 8.92 -36.94 59.61
N ASN A 69 10.23 -37.04 59.42
CA ASN A 69 10.82 -37.34 58.11
C ASN A 69 10.27 -38.65 57.50
N GLY A 70 9.78 -38.59 56.25
CA GLY A 70 9.24 -39.73 55.52
C GLY A 70 7.81 -40.13 55.91
N LEU A 71 7.10 -39.29 56.68
CA LEU A 71 5.68 -39.49 56.95
C LEU A 71 4.89 -39.35 55.65
N THR A 72 4.05 -40.35 55.37
CA THR A 72 3.05 -40.31 54.30
C THR A 72 1.66 -40.37 54.93
N VAL A 73 0.76 -39.50 54.49
CA VAL A 73 -0.63 -39.44 54.95
C VAL A 73 -1.57 -39.49 53.75
N ASP A 74 -2.79 -39.95 53.97
CA ASP A 74 -3.81 -40.01 52.92
C ASP A 74 -4.71 -38.77 52.94
N GLN A 75 -4.86 -38.11 54.10
CA GLN A 75 -5.60 -36.85 54.20
C GLN A 75 -5.03 -35.90 55.26
N ILE A 76 -5.07 -34.60 54.97
CA ILE A 76 -4.96 -33.50 55.93
C ILE A 76 -6.29 -32.75 55.94
N ASP A 77 -6.93 -32.67 57.10
CA ASP A 77 -8.24 -32.08 57.30
C ASP A 77 -8.12 -30.82 58.17
N PHE A 78 -8.26 -29.66 57.54
CA PHE A 78 -8.29 -28.35 58.20
C PHE A 78 -9.72 -28.00 58.57
N VAL A 79 -10.09 -28.22 59.83
CA VAL A 79 -11.42 -27.92 60.36
C VAL A 79 -11.42 -26.50 60.93
N GLY A 80 -12.16 -25.57 60.30
CA GLY A 80 -12.24 -24.17 60.72
C GLY A 80 -11.10 -23.30 60.18
N ASN A 81 -10.95 -22.10 60.75
CA ASN A 81 -10.07 -21.05 60.22
C ASN A 81 -8.64 -21.10 60.79
N ASP A 82 -7.71 -20.46 60.09
CA ASP A 82 -6.37 -20.10 60.58
C ASP A 82 -5.55 -21.29 61.09
N ASN A 83 -5.66 -22.44 60.42
CA ASN A 83 -4.78 -23.57 60.67
C ASN A 83 -3.52 -23.49 59.80
N GLU A 84 -2.37 -23.76 60.40
CA GLU A 84 -1.07 -23.73 59.74
C GLU A 84 -0.29 -25.01 60.03
N VAL A 85 0.17 -25.65 58.95
CA VAL A 85 1.14 -26.74 58.99
C VAL A 85 2.40 -26.27 58.31
N THR A 86 3.46 -26.14 59.09
CA THR A 86 4.79 -25.83 58.58
C THR A 86 5.59 -27.12 58.40
N ILE A 87 6.10 -27.40 57.20
CA ILE A 87 7.02 -28.53 56.96
C ILE A 87 8.41 -28.12 57.43
N ALA A 88 8.98 -28.89 58.36
CA ALA A 88 10.28 -28.60 58.95
C ALA A 88 11.41 -28.71 57.91
N THR A 89 12.46 -27.90 58.10
CA THR A 89 13.61 -27.87 57.19
C THR A 89 14.20 -29.26 56.93
N GLY A 90 14.20 -29.66 55.66
CA GLY A 90 14.80 -30.93 55.21
C GLY A 90 13.96 -32.18 55.50
N THR A 91 12.65 -32.01 55.68
CA THR A 91 11.69 -33.10 55.76
C THR A 91 10.75 -33.10 54.56
N ALA A 92 10.23 -34.27 54.21
CA ALA A 92 9.20 -34.42 53.18
C ALA A 92 7.92 -35.01 53.80
N LEU A 93 6.79 -34.37 53.50
CA LEU A 93 5.45 -34.84 53.84
C LEU A 93 4.83 -35.47 52.59
N GLY A 94 4.67 -36.79 52.60
CA GLY A 94 4.02 -37.52 51.51
C GLY A 94 2.51 -37.39 51.58
N LEU A 95 1.86 -37.03 50.46
CA LEU A 95 0.41 -37.16 50.29
C LEU A 95 0.12 -38.37 49.40
N ASN A 96 -0.55 -39.39 49.95
CA ASN A 96 -0.95 -40.60 49.24
C ASN A 96 -2.33 -40.43 48.61
N GLY A 97 -2.37 -40.16 47.30
CA GLY A 97 -3.62 -40.03 46.56
C GLY A 97 -4.41 -41.33 46.34
N GLY A 98 -3.96 -42.46 46.91
CA GLY A 98 -4.43 -43.81 46.57
C GLY A 98 -5.58 -44.37 47.41
N VAL A 99 -5.81 -43.82 48.61
CA VAL A 99 -6.78 -44.39 49.56
C VAL A 99 -7.98 -43.49 49.80
N LEU A 100 -7.75 -42.20 50.00
CA LEU A 100 -8.79 -41.20 50.19
C LEU A 100 -8.87 -40.29 48.97
N ALA A 101 -10.11 -39.94 48.60
CA ALA A 101 -10.40 -39.17 47.40
C ALA A 101 -10.06 -37.68 47.55
N ASP A 102 -10.22 -37.10 48.74
CA ASP A 102 -9.81 -35.73 49.05
C ASP A 102 -8.63 -35.79 50.03
N ASN A 103 -7.43 -35.43 49.57
CA ASN A 103 -6.19 -35.57 50.33
C ASN A 103 -5.88 -34.34 51.17
N VAL A 104 -6.33 -33.16 50.75
CA VAL A 104 -6.31 -31.97 51.60
C VAL A 104 -7.68 -31.34 51.57
N VAL A 105 -8.33 -31.21 52.73
CA VAL A 105 -9.66 -30.61 52.87
C VAL A 105 -9.53 -29.36 53.73
N SER A 106 -10.06 -28.24 53.24
CA SER A 106 -10.17 -27.00 54.00
C SER A 106 -11.64 -26.66 54.25
N GLY A 107 -12.01 -26.51 55.52
CA GLY A 107 -13.34 -26.09 55.97
C GLY A 107 -13.33 -24.74 56.69
N GLY A 108 -12.52 -23.79 56.20
CA GLY A 108 -12.45 -22.41 56.68
C GLY A 108 -11.44 -21.56 55.91
N THR A 109 -11.22 -20.33 56.39
CA THR A 109 -10.28 -19.36 55.79
C THR A 109 -8.96 -19.25 56.55
N GLY A 110 -7.88 -18.80 55.92
CA GLY A 110 -6.56 -18.66 56.52
C GLY A 110 -5.81 -19.99 56.68
N ASN A 111 -6.24 -21.06 56.02
CA ASN A 111 -5.62 -22.38 56.15
C ASN A 111 -4.38 -22.51 55.24
N ARG A 112 -3.26 -22.99 55.81
CA ARG A 112 -1.94 -22.90 55.18
C ARG A 112 -1.12 -24.19 55.33
N LEU A 113 -0.50 -24.62 54.22
CA LEU A 113 0.59 -25.59 54.17
C LEU A 113 1.87 -24.84 53.75
N ASP A 114 2.76 -24.59 54.71
CA ASP A 114 3.90 -23.69 54.55
C ASP A 114 5.25 -24.42 54.68
N ASN A 115 6.33 -23.80 54.19
CA ASN A 115 7.70 -24.20 54.51
C ASN A 115 8.30 -23.26 55.57
N GLN A 116 9.09 -23.80 56.49
CA GLN A 116 9.53 -23.02 57.67
C GLN A 116 10.49 -21.86 57.35
N ASP A 117 11.12 -21.85 56.17
CA ASP A 117 12.29 -21.00 55.92
C ASP A 117 12.11 -19.94 54.85
N GLY A 118 11.00 -19.94 54.08
CA GLY A 118 10.80 -19.01 52.96
C GLY A 118 11.98 -18.96 51.98
N SER A 119 12.86 -19.97 52.03
CA SER A 119 14.19 -19.91 51.44
C SER A 119 14.18 -20.56 50.06
N PRO A 120 14.75 -19.92 49.03
CA PRO A 120 14.91 -20.49 47.69
C PRO A 120 15.77 -21.77 47.65
N THR A 121 16.41 -22.14 48.76
CA THR A 121 17.29 -23.32 48.84
C THR A 121 16.76 -24.37 49.82
N SER A 122 15.50 -24.29 50.25
CA SER A 122 14.93 -25.26 51.18
C SER A 122 14.90 -26.66 50.58
N THR A 123 15.02 -27.67 51.44
CA THR A 123 14.82 -29.07 51.06
C THR A 123 13.54 -29.66 51.66
N SER A 124 12.60 -28.80 52.05
CA SER A 124 11.31 -29.16 52.67
C SER A 124 10.23 -29.29 51.60
N GLU A 125 9.50 -30.41 51.57
CA GLU A 125 8.68 -30.78 50.42
C GLU A 125 7.32 -31.35 50.80
N LEU A 126 6.30 -31.00 50.02
CA LEU A 126 5.06 -31.74 49.88
C LEU A 126 5.22 -32.71 48.72
N ASP A 127 5.47 -33.98 49.04
CA ASP A 127 5.77 -35.01 48.05
C ASP A 127 4.49 -35.73 47.62
N MET A 128 4.14 -35.64 46.35
CA MET A 128 2.97 -36.29 45.78
C MET A 128 3.29 -37.75 45.47
N VAL A 129 2.81 -38.64 46.34
CA VAL A 129 3.07 -40.08 46.27
C VAL A 129 1.77 -40.85 45.98
N GLY A 130 1.87 -42.06 45.41
CA GLY A 130 0.67 -42.86 45.11
C GLY A 130 -0.02 -42.40 43.82
N SER A 131 -1.30 -41.99 43.85
CA SER A 131 -2.04 -41.38 42.72
C SER A 131 -2.14 -39.86 42.86
N ALA A 132 -2.68 -39.17 41.83
CA ALA A 132 -2.80 -37.71 41.79
C ALA A 132 -3.58 -37.17 43.01
N PRO A 133 -2.94 -36.44 43.95
CA PRO A 133 -3.63 -35.89 45.10
C PRO A 133 -4.70 -34.87 44.73
N VAL A 134 -5.76 -34.87 45.52
CA VAL A 134 -6.90 -33.97 45.39
C VAL A 134 -6.92 -32.99 46.57
N PHE A 135 -7.03 -31.72 46.24
CA PHE A 135 -7.18 -30.61 47.17
C PHE A 135 -8.61 -30.10 47.06
N ARG A 136 -9.32 -29.97 48.18
CA ARG A 136 -10.68 -29.44 48.23
C ARG A 136 -10.76 -28.23 49.15
N ALA A 137 -11.30 -27.15 48.61
CA ALA A 137 -11.77 -26.00 49.37
C ALA A 137 -13.13 -25.62 48.78
N ASP A 138 -14.19 -25.69 49.58
CA ASP A 138 -15.55 -25.41 49.14
C ASP A 138 -15.85 -23.89 49.22
N LEU A 139 -17.05 -23.49 48.82
CA LEU A 139 -17.41 -22.06 48.73
C LEU A 139 -17.25 -21.36 50.09
N GLY A 140 -16.34 -20.38 50.13
CA GLY A 140 -16.05 -19.60 51.34
C GLY A 140 -14.82 -20.10 52.11
N ASP A 141 -14.23 -21.21 51.69
CA ASP A 141 -12.99 -21.75 52.24
C ASP A 141 -11.79 -21.34 51.36
N ASP A 142 -10.59 -21.30 51.95
CA ASP A 142 -9.34 -21.11 51.23
C ASP A 142 -8.31 -22.19 51.60
N LEU A 143 -7.34 -22.39 50.73
CA LEU A 143 -6.15 -23.14 51.06
C LEU A 143 -4.94 -22.50 50.38
N THR A 144 -3.97 -22.08 51.18
CA THR A 144 -2.69 -21.61 50.67
C THR A 144 -1.63 -22.70 50.81
N VAL A 145 -0.94 -23.03 49.72
CA VAL A 145 0.20 -23.96 49.74
C VAL A 145 1.44 -23.23 49.26
N GLN A 146 2.38 -23.04 50.19
CA GLN A 146 3.69 -22.41 49.95
C GLN A 146 4.86 -23.39 50.10
N ALA A 147 4.58 -24.64 50.49
CA ALA A 147 5.55 -25.73 50.45
C ALA A 147 5.95 -26.10 49.00
N PHE A 148 7.18 -26.61 48.81
CA PHE A 148 7.60 -27.12 47.51
C PHE A 148 6.83 -28.38 47.16
N ILE A 149 6.13 -28.36 46.03
CA ILE A 149 5.42 -29.53 45.52
C ILE A 149 6.39 -30.35 44.66
N THR A 150 6.52 -31.63 44.97
CA THR A 150 7.32 -32.58 44.18
C THR A 150 6.55 -33.82 43.80
N GLY A 151 7.11 -34.58 42.86
CA GLY A 151 6.55 -35.82 42.38
C GLY A 151 6.13 -35.74 40.91
N THR A 152 5.81 -36.91 40.36
CA THR A 152 5.34 -37.08 38.98
C THR A 152 3.83 -37.25 38.88
N GLN A 153 3.17 -37.41 40.03
CA GLN A 153 1.72 -37.59 40.07
C GLN A 153 1.03 -36.26 39.76
N GLY A 154 -0.16 -36.28 39.17
CA GLY A 154 -0.93 -35.06 38.91
C GLY A 154 -1.46 -34.39 40.17
N LEU A 155 -2.08 -33.22 40.04
CA LEU A 155 -2.82 -32.54 41.12
C LEU A 155 -4.23 -32.26 40.63
N THR A 156 -5.24 -32.42 41.50
CA THR A 156 -6.60 -31.97 41.23
C THR A 156 -7.07 -31.00 42.31
N LYS A 157 -7.71 -29.89 41.91
CA LYS A 157 -8.43 -28.97 42.80
C LYS A 157 -9.95 -29.08 42.56
N LEU A 158 -10.69 -29.36 43.63
CA LEU A 158 -12.16 -29.40 43.70
C LEU A 158 -12.73 -28.37 44.68
N GLY A 159 -14.03 -28.07 44.58
CA GLY A 159 -14.74 -27.14 45.44
C GLY A 159 -14.64 -25.69 44.95
N ALA A 160 -15.66 -24.88 45.25
CA ALA A 160 -15.77 -23.51 44.75
C ALA A 160 -14.90 -22.45 45.49
N GLY A 161 -14.11 -22.86 46.49
CA GLY A 161 -13.24 -22.01 47.28
C GLY A 161 -11.93 -21.62 46.59
N GLU A 162 -11.09 -20.88 47.31
CA GLU A 162 -9.80 -20.38 46.79
C GLU A 162 -8.65 -21.37 47.03
N PHE A 163 -7.76 -21.49 46.06
CA PHE A 163 -6.51 -22.23 46.16
C PHE A 163 -5.34 -21.35 45.75
N ASP A 164 -4.48 -21.00 46.70
CA ASP A 164 -3.38 -20.07 46.50
C ASP A 164 -2.04 -20.81 46.48
N LEU A 165 -1.42 -20.84 45.30
CA LEU A 165 -0.09 -21.42 45.05
C LEU A 165 0.94 -20.33 44.74
N ARG A 166 0.71 -19.09 45.19
CA ARG A 166 1.64 -17.98 44.96
C ARG A 166 2.84 -18.02 45.91
N ASN A 167 3.98 -17.51 45.42
CA ASN A 167 5.26 -17.36 46.13
C ASN A 167 6.02 -18.68 46.41
N LEU A 168 5.95 -19.65 45.50
CA LEU A 168 6.79 -20.85 45.55
C LEU A 168 8.25 -20.50 45.21
N THR A 169 9.14 -20.43 46.20
CA THR A 169 10.51 -19.91 46.07
C THR A 169 11.50 -20.93 45.43
N VAL A 170 11.76 -20.92 44.12
CA VAL A 170 12.73 -21.81 43.41
C VAL A 170 12.46 -23.33 43.50
N GLY A 171 12.10 -23.89 42.33
CA GLY A 171 12.63 -25.15 41.79
C GLY A 171 12.64 -26.40 42.68
N ARG A 172 11.58 -27.22 42.54
CA ARG A 172 11.67 -28.66 42.25
C ARG A 172 10.56 -29.01 41.24
N SER A 173 10.85 -29.91 40.30
CA SER A 173 9.98 -30.19 39.15
C SER A 173 8.81 -31.08 39.57
N PHE A 174 7.64 -30.49 39.75
CA PHE A 174 6.38 -31.19 39.54
C PHE A 174 6.20 -31.40 38.04
N SER A 175 5.81 -32.60 37.60
CA SER A 175 5.68 -32.93 36.17
C SER A 175 4.35 -33.60 35.81
N GLY A 176 3.44 -33.73 36.78
CA GLY A 176 2.13 -34.31 36.55
C GLY A 176 1.15 -33.36 35.84
N SER A 177 0.01 -33.91 35.44
CA SER A 177 -1.13 -33.12 34.96
C SER A 177 -1.79 -32.34 36.11
N VAL A 178 -2.29 -31.14 35.83
CA VAL A 178 -2.98 -30.27 36.79
C VAL A 178 -4.42 -30.06 36.37
N ASP A 179 -5.35 -30.49 37.21
CA ASP A 179 -6.79 -30.38 36.98
C ASP A 179 -7.41 -29.40 37.98
N LEU A 180 -7.72 -28.17 37.54
CA LEU A 180 -8.34 -27.13 38.34
C LEU A 180 -9.84 -27.07 38.02
N MET A 181 -10.64 -27.90 38.69
CA MET A 181 -12.01 -28.17 38.26
C MET A 181 -13.04 -27.14 38.72
N GLU A 182 -12.82 -26.50 39.87
CA GLU A 182 -13.78 -25.57 40.48
C GLU A 182 -13.06 -24.47 41.28
N GLY A 183 -13.76 -23.34 41.45
CA GLY A 183 -13.31 -22.23 42.30
C GLY A 183 -12.24 -21.36 41.64
N THR A 184 -11.49 -20.63 42.47
CA THR A 184 -10.42 -19.74 42.00
C THR A 184 -9.05 -20.30 42.41
N THR A 185 -8.15 -20.45 41.44
CA THR A 185 -6.75 -20.83 41.69
C THR A 185 -5.82 -19.68 41.34
N TYR A 186 -4.88 -19.37 42.24
CA TYR A 186 -3.84 -18.38 42.02
C TYR A 186 -2.47 -19.06 41.83
N LEU A 187 -1.78 -18.72 40.75
CA LEU A 187 -0.46 -19.26 40.38
C LEU A 187 0.56 -18.12 40.21
N GLY A 188 1.84 -18.38 40.48
CA GLY A 188 2.95 -17.46 40.19
C GLY A 188 3.52 -16.72 41.41
N SER A 189 4.05 -15.50 41.20
CA SER A 189 4.66 -14.70 42.26
C SER A 189 4.04 -13.31 42.38
N ARG A 190 3.86 -12.82 43.62
CA ARG A 190 3.38 -11.44 43.89
C ARG A 190 4.48 -10.38 43.78
N ALA A 191 5.74 -10.78 43.61
CA ALA A 191 6.89 -9.89 43.73
C ALA A 191 7.30 -9.32 42.34
N PRO A 192 7.18 -7.99 42.11
CA PRO A 192 7.47 -7.38 40.81
C PRO A 192 8.95 -7.39 40.41
N ASP A 193 9.87 -7.65 41.36
CA ASP A 193 11.33 -7.49 41.17
C ASP A 193 12.07 -8.76 40.69
N TYR A 194 11.38 -9.87 40.47
CA TYR A 194 12.01 -11.14 40.04
C TYR A 194 11.59 -11.54 38.62
N PRO A 195 12.26 -11.03 37.57
CA PRO A 195 11.92 -11.31 36.16
C PRO A 195 12.27 -12.75 35.71
N TYR A 196 12.79 -13.60 36.59
CA TYR A 196 13.18 -14.98 36.30
C TYR A 196 12.48 -15.98 37.25
N GLY A 197 11.21 -16.24 36.95
CA GLY A 197 10.44 -17.48 37.14
C GLY A 197 10.39 -18.17 38.51
N PHE A 198 9.24 -18.04 39.18
CA PHE A 198 8.87 -18.82 40.36
C PHE A 198 7.39 -19.22 40.27
N GLY A 199 7.12 -20.49 39.93
CA GLY A 199 5.78 -21.03 39.68
C GLY A 199 5.79 -22.56 39.53
N ILE A 200 4.59 -23.16 39.43
CA ILE A 200 4.43 -24.59 39.17
C ILE A 200 4.75 -24.87 37.70
N THR A 201 5.75 -25.72 37.44
CA THR A 201 5.99 -26.26 36.11
C THR A 201 4.91 -27.29 35.81
N VAL A 202 4.07 -27.05 34.82
CA VAL A 202 3.16 -28.06 34.27
C VAL A 202 3.80 -28.60 33.02
N GLN A 203 4.15 -29.89 33.01
CA GLN A 203 4.83 -30.50 31.85
C GLN A 203 3.87 -31.24 30.91
N ASP A 204 2.73 -31.73 31.41
CA ASP A 204 1.84 -32.61 30.66
C ASP A 204 0.55 -31.89 30.22
N SER A 205 -0.39 -31.67 31.15
CA SER A 205 -1.63 -30.95 30.87
C SER A 205 -2.08 -30.05 32.01
N LEU A 206 -2.73 -28.95 31.64
CA LEU A 206 -3.53 -28.10 32.52
C LEU A 206 -4.98 -28.15 32.04
N THR A 207 -5.86 -28.69 32.86
CA THR A 207 -7.30 -28.66 32.64
C THR A 207 -7.93 -27.65 33.58
N VAL A 208 -8.64 -26.67 33.02
CA VAL A 208 -9.49 -25.75 33.80
C VAL A 208 -10.93 -26.17 33.59
N GLY A 209 -11.61 -26.59 34.66
CA GLY A 209 -12.98 -27.08 34.62
C GLY A 209 -14.00 -26.00 34.29
N ASP A 210 -15.26 -26.41 34.14
CA ASP A 210 -16.35 -25.49 33.84
C ASP A 210 -16.48 -24.43 34.96
N ASP A 211 -16.66 -23.16 34.57
CA ASP A 211 -16.75 -21.98 35.45
C ASP A 211 -15.55 -21.75 36.41
N ALA A 212 -14.47 -22.53 36.31
CA ALA A 212 -13.28 -22.37 37.13
C ALA A 212 -12.44 -21.17 36.67
N ARG A 213 -11.80 -20.50 37.63
CA ARG A 213 -10.99 -19.30 37.38
C ARG A 213 -9.54 -19.54 37.78
N VAL A 214 -8.62 -19.31 36.86
CA VAL A 214 -7.18 -19.42 37.11
C VAL A 214 -6.53 -18.06 36.86
N VAL A 215 -5.90 -17.51 37.90
CA VAL A 215 -5.16 -16.26 37.81
C VAL A 215 -3.67 -16.57 37.87
N VAL A 216 -2.97 -16.23 36.81
CA VAL A 216 -1.53 -16.47 36.64
C VAL A 216 -0.81 -15.15 36.76
N GLU A 217 -0.31 -14.86 37.96
CA GLU A 217 0.54 -13.69 38.21
C GLU A 217 1.94 -13.91 37.62
N ALA A 218 2.76 -12.86 37.61
CA ALA A 218 4.10 -12.88 37.02
C ALA A 218 4.90 -14.12 37.48
N GLY A 219 5.43 -14.87 36.51
CA GLY A 219 6.28 -16.02 36.76
C GLY A 219 5.63 -17.42 36.76
N GLY A 220 4.31 -17.51 36.58
CA GLY A 220 3.50 -18.74 36.74
C GLY A 220 3.89 -19.97 35.91
N PHE A 221 3.76 -19.94 34.58
CA PHE A 221 4.13 -21.04 33.67
C PHE A 221 5.42 -20.72 32.91
N ASN A 222 6.53 -20.57 33.64
CA ASN A 222 7.84 -20.50 32.99
C ASN A 222 8.38 -21.89 32.76
N GLU A 223 8.08 -22.48 31.60
CA GLU A 223 8.98 -23.48 31.03
C GLU A 223 10.17 -22.75 30.39
N LEU A 224 11.33 -22.87 31.05
CA LEU A 224 12.61 -22.49 30.48
C LEU A 224 13.06 -23.61 29.54
N GLY A 225 12.60 -23.59 28.29
CA GLY A 225 13.37 -24.21 27.20
C GLY A 225 14.78 -23.60 27.13
N PRO A 226 15.79 -24.30 26.56
CA PRO A 226 17.15 -23.78 26.47
C PRO A 226 17.14 -22.39 25.83
N SER A 227 17.59 -21.39 26.59
CA SER A 227 17.62 -20.00 26.18
C SER A 227 18.35 -19.84 24.85
N GLY A 228 17.69 -19.26 23.83
CA GLY A 228 18.35 -18.82 22.61
C GLY A 228 17.80 -19.34 21.29
N GLN A 229 16.76 -20.20 21.30
CA GLN A 229 16.09 -20.58 20.06
C GLN A 229 15.39 -19.38 19.43
N LYS A 230 15.60 -19.19 18.13
CA LYS A 230 14.91 -18.18 17.33
C LYS A 230 14.21 -18.87 16.17
N TYR A 231 12.95 -18.55 15.93
CA TYR A 231 12.23 -18.95 14.72
C TYR A 231 11.85 -17.70 13.94
N ASN A 232 12.17 -17.66 12.64
CA ASN A 232 12.01 -16.46 11.79
C ASN A 232 12.55 -15.17 12.44
N GLY A 233 13.68 -15.29 13.15
CA GLY A 233 14.36 -14.19 13.84
C GLY A 233 13.80 -13.81 15.22
N GLN A 234 12.64 -14.34 15.62
CA GLN A 234 11.99 -14.06 16.91
C GLN A 234 12.45 -15.05 18.00
N ALA A 235 12.78 -14.54 19.18
CA ALA A 235 13.17 -15.38 20.33
C ALA A 235 11.97 -16.19 20.83
N VAL A 236 12.16 -17.49 21.01
CA VAL A 236 11.12 -18.44 21.39
C VAL A 236 11.42 -19.03 22.77
N ARG A 237 10.38 -19.20 23.58
CA ARG A 237 10.39 -19.95 24.85
C ARG A 237 9.58 -21.24 24.63
N GLU A 238 10.17 -22.41 24.89
CA GLU A 238 9.48 -23.70 24.72
C GLU A 238 8.64 -24.02 25.96
N GLY A 239 7.36 -24.36 25.75
CA GLY A 239 6.48 -24.89 26.78
C GLY A 239 5.79 -26.16 26.30
N THR A 240 5.69 -27.18 27.15
CA THR A 240 5.30 -28.55 26.80
C THR A 240 3.88 -28.91 27.22
N ALA A 241 3.29 -28.16 28.15
CA ALA A 241 1.92 -28.38 28.62
C ALA A 241 0.87 -28.11 27.53
N THR A 242 -0.10 -29.03 27.44
CA THR A 242 -1.39 -28.78 26.78
C THR A 242 -2.34 -28.07 27.74
N VAL A 243 -3.09 -27.08 27.27
CA VAL A 243 -4.07 -26.35 28.08
C VAL A 243 -5.47 -26.56 27.51
N SER A 244 -6.42 -26.92 28.37
CA SER A 244 -7.83 -27.08 28.02
C SER A 244 -8.74 -26.32 28.96
N LEU A 245 -9.66 -25.53 28.40
CA LEU A 245 -10.63 -24.72 29.15
C LEU A 245 -12.05 -25.26 28.98
N GLY A 246 -12.72 -25.54 30.11
CA GLY A 246 -14.13 -25.88 30.20
C GLY A 246 -15.05 -24.69 29.84
N ALA A 247 -16.35 -24.94 29.76
CA ALA A 247 -17.32 -23.88 29.49
C ALA A 247 -17.33 -22.87 30.66
N GLY A 248 -17.28 -21.56 30.37
CA GLY A 248 -17.25 -20.52 31.41
C GLY A 248 -15.92 -20.38 32.15
N ALA A 249 -14.93 -21.23 31.86
CA ALA A 249 -13.61 -21.16 32.47
C ALA A 249 -12.87 -19.86 32.12
N SER A 250 -12.11 -19.31 33.06
CA SER A 250 -11.27 -18.11 32.86
C SER A 250 -9.80 -18.41 33.17
N LEU A 251 -8.91 -18.06 32.24
CA LEU A 251 -7.46 -18.09 32.41
C LEU A 251 -6.90 -16.67 32.26
N GLU A 252 -6.38 -16.09 33.35
CA GLU A 252 -6.08 -14.66 33.43
C GLU A 252 -4.58 -14.40 33.64
N PHE A 253 -4.05 -13.46 32.86
CA PHE A 253 -2.67 -12.98 32.90
C PHE A 253 -2.65 -11.47 33.20
N PRO A 254 -2.98 -11.05 34.44
CA PRO A 254 -3.35 -9.68 34.77
C PRO A 254 -2.25 -8.64 34.49
N GLU A 255 -0.98 -8.93 34.73
CA GLU A 255 0.14 -8.01 34.48
C GLU A 255 1.45 -8.77 34.21
N GLY A 256 2.22 -8.32 33.20
CA GLY A 256 3.67 -8.57 33.09
C GLY A 256 4.10 -10.05 33.09
N GLY A 257 3.75 -10.79 32.05
CA GLY A 257 4.24 -12.16 31.86
C GLY A 257 3.89 -12.76 30.51
N PHE A 258 4.86 -13.43 29.89
CA PHE A 258 4.63 -14.24 28.70
C PHE A 258 4.66 -15.71 29.07
N GLN A 259 3.59 -16.44 28.75
CA GLN A 259 3.54 -17.89 28.95
C GLN A 259 3.78 -18.62 27.63
N SER A 260 4.43 -19.77 27.70
CA SER A 260 4.58 -20.68 26.58
C SER A 260 3.88 -21.99 26.86
N ILE A 261 3.08 -22.45 25.92
CA ILE A 261 2.32 -23.69 26.01
C ILE A 261 2.36 -24.45 24.68
N LYS A 262 2.13 -25.76 24.75
CA LYS A 262 2.08 -26.62 23.57
C LYS A 262 0.82 -26.39 22.76
N SER A 263 -0.33 -26.41 23.40
CA SER A 263 -1.62 -26.21 22.72
C SER A 263 -2.60 -25.54 23.67
N LEU A 264 -3.55 -24.83 23.09
CA LEU A 264 -4.66 -24.22 23.80
C LEU A 264 -5.96 -24.62 23.12
N SER A 265 -6.79 -25.37 23.85
CA SER A 265 -8.14 -25.73 23.47
C SER A 265 -9.14 -25.18 24.48
N GLY A 266 -10.37 -24.98 24.06
CA GLY A 266 -11.37 -24.38 24.93
C GLY A 266 -12.77 -24.51 24.36
N ARG A 267 -13.76 -24.67 25.25
CA ARG A 267 -15.18 -24.67 24.88
C ARG A 267 -15.73 -23.26 24.77
N ALA A 268 -16.83 -23.12 24.04
CA ALA A 268 -17.58 -21.86 23.96
C ALA A 268 -17.89 -21.30 25.37
N GLY A 269 -17.68 -20.00 25.54
CA GLY A 269 -17.87 -19.30 26.81
C GLY A 269 -16.64 -19.30 27.73
N SER A 270 -15.59 -20.06 27.41
CA SER A 270 -14.29 -19.89 28.07
C SER A 270 -13.61 -18.58 27.67
N GLN A 271 -12.70 -18.09 28.51
CA GLN A 271 -11.99 -16.84 28.30
C GLN A 271 -10.52 -16.93 28.68
N VAL A 272 -9.67 -16.31 27.85
CA VAL A 272 -8.29 -15.95 28.19
C VAL A 272 -8.21 -14.43 28.32
N VAL A 273 -7.79 -13.94 29.48
CA VAL A 273 -7.66 -12.50 29.76
C VAL A 273 -6.19 -12.12 29.74
N LEU A 274 -5.77 -11.28 28.80
CA LEU A 274 -4.40 -10.83 28.64
C LEU A 274 -4.25 -9.39 29.12
N GLY A 275 -3.60 -9.19 30.26
CA GLY A 275 -3.32 -7.88 30.81
C GLY A 275 -2.28 -7.07 30.04
N ASN A 276 -1.95 -5.89 30.56
CA ASN A 276 -0.93 -5.03 29.96
C ASN A 276 0.44 -5.71 29.99
N ASN A 277 1.16 -5.63 28.87
CA ASN A 277 2.51 -6.18 28.76
C ASN A 277 2.59 -7.70 29.05
N SER A 278 1.47 -8.41 28.86
CA SER A 278 1.33 -9.86 28.94
C SER A 278 1.22 -10.48 27.55
N GLY A 279 1.44 -11.78 27.44
CA GLY A 279 1.16 -12.51 26.21
C GLY A 279 1.20 -14.01 26.35
N ILE A 280 0.74 -14.71 25.32
CA ILE A 280 0.74 -16.17 25.27
C ILE A 280 1.35 -16.67 23.96
N TYR A 281 2.30 -17.60 24.08
CA TYR A 281 2.89 -18.35 22.99
C TYR A 281 2.26 -19.74 22.95
N VAL A 282 1.55 -20.05 21.87
CA VAL A 282 0.88 -21.32 21.64
C VAL A 282 1.58 -22.07 20.52
N GLY A 283 1.87 -23.35 20.71
CA GLY A 283 2.38 -24.21 19.63
C GLY A 283 3.84 -24.63 19.74
N PHE A 284 4.41 -24.67 20.95
CA PHE A 284 5.78 -25.14 21.17
C PHE A 284 5.85 -26.53 21.80
N PRO A 285 6.90 -27.34 21.56
CA PRO A 285 7.82 -27.24 20.42
C PRO A 285 7.08 -27.40 19.08
N LEU A 286 7.74 -27.03 17.98
CA LEU A 286 7.17 -26.92 16.63
C LEU A 286 6.75 -28.25 15.95
N ASP A 287 6.61 -29.37 16.68
CA ASP A 287 6.47 -30.72 16.12
C ASP A 287 5.63 -31.66 17.02
N PRO A 288 4.74 -32.50 16.46
CA PRO A 288 4.21 -32.49 15.08
C PRO A 288 3.11 -31.45 14.86
N ALA A 289 2.76 -31.24 13.58
CA ALA A 289 1.60 -30.43 13.21
C ALA A 289 0.34 -30.99 13.86
N GLU A 290 -0.29 -30.19 14.71
CA GLU A 290 -1.52 -30.54 15.42
C GLU A 290 -2.55 -29.47 15.10
N ASP A 291 -3.69 -29.88 14.54
CA ASP A 291 -4.84 -28.99 14.38
C ASP A 291 -5.56 -28.86 15.72
N VAL A 292 -5.83 -27.64 16.14
CA VAL A 292 -6.45 -27.33 17.43
C VAL A 292 -7.56 -26.30 17.24
N GLU A 293 -8.64 -26.45 18.00
CA GLU A 293 -9.76 -25.52 18.04
C GLU A 293 -9.88 -24.88 19.42
N PHE A 294 -10.09 -23.57 19.44
CA PHE A 294 -10.36 -22.78 20.64
C PHE A 294 -11.63 -21.97 20.44
N ASP A 295 -12.73 -22.42 21.02
CA ASP A 295 -14.04 -21.76 20.94
C ASP A 295 -14.24 -20.65 21.99
N GLY A 296 -13.22 -20.43 22.83
CA GLY A 296 -13.20 -19.37 23.82
C GLY A 296 -12.85 -18.00 23.22
N SER A 297 -12.83 -16.99 24.09
CA SER A 297 -12.49 -15.60 23.73
C SER A 297 -11.19 -15.14 24.37
N PHE A 298 -10.46 -14.29 23.66
CA PHE A 298 -9.31 -13.51 24.13
C PHE A 298 -9.76 -12.07 24.37
N THR A 299 -9.38 -11.52 25.52
CA THR A 299 -9.70 -10.14 25.91
C THR A 299 -8.51 -9.45 26.57
N GLY A 300 -8.59 -8.13 26.73
CA GLY A 300 -7.55 -7.31 27.36
C GLY A 300 -6.57 -6.70 26.36
N ALA A 301 -5.35 -6.38 26.79
CA ALA A 301 -4.38 -5.60 26.02
C ALA A 301 -3.13 -6.38 25.59
N GLY A 302 -2.95 -7.61 26.05
CA GLY A 302 -1.76 -8.41 25.75
C GLY A 302 -1.79 -9.12 24.39
N SER A 303 -0.64 -9.66 23.98
CA SER A 303 -0.42 -10.21 22.64
C SER A 303 -0.52 -11.73 22.55
N VAL A 304 -0.85 -12.25 21.36
CA VAL A 304 -0.94 -13.68 21.05
C VAL A 304 0.11 -14.07 20.02
N TYR A 305 0.80 -15.18 20.25
CA TYR A 305 1.80 -15.74 19.33
C TYR A 305 1.44 -17.18 19.03
N TYR A 306 1.35 -17.53 17.75
CA TYR A 306 1.08 -18.89 17.30
C TYR A 306 2.28 -19.45 16.53
N ALA A 307 2.74 -20.63 16.93
CA ALA A 307 3.94 -21.25 16.38
C ALA A 307 3.79 -22.75 16.08
N ASN A 308 2.59 -23.34 16.10
CA ASN A 308 2.47 -24.74 15.66
C ASN A 308 2.45 -24.82 14.12
N LEU A 309 2.96 -25.90 13.52
CA LEU A 309 2.92 -26.12 12.06
C LEU A 309 1.53 -26.47 11.52
N GLY A 310 0.59 -26.86 12.36
CA GLY A 310 -0.81 -27.18 12.04
C GLY A 310 -1.71 -25.95 11.98
N THR A 311 -3.02 -26.19 12.05
CA THR A 311 -4.06 -25.16 12.02
C THR A 311 -4.58 -24.88 13.42
N TRP A 312 -4.52 -23.63 13.86
CA TRP A 312 -5.24 -23.18 15.05
C TRP A 312 -6.49 -22.42 14.65
N THR A 313 -7.65 -23.00 14.94
CA THR A 313 -8.96 -22.43 14.63
C THR A 313 -9.48 -21.67 15.85
N LEU A 314 -9.72 -20.37 15.69
CA LEU A 314 -10.36 -19.53 16.70
C LEU A 314 -11.87 -19.49 16.45
N GLY A 315 -12.64 -20.17 17.29
CA GLY A 315 -14.10 -20.27 17.16
C GLY A 315 -14.89 -19.22 17.95
N GLY A 316 -14.28 -18.60 18.96
CA GLY A 316 -14.93 -17.57 19.78
C GLY A 316 -14.66 -16.14 19.29
N SER A 317 -15.53 -15.20 19.69
CA SER A 317 -15.38 -13.77 19.38
C SER A 317 -14.30 -13.13 20.26
N ASN A 318 -13.36 -12.43 19.64
CA ASN A 318 -12.16 -11.89 20.29
C ASN A 318 -12.17 -10.35 20.33
N THR A 319 -11.81 -9.77 21.48
CA THR A 319 -11.86 -8.29 21.67
C THR A 319 -10.60 -7.74 22.34
N PHE A 320 -9.47 -8.45 22.25
CA PHE A 320 -8.20 -7.97 22.79
C PHE A 320 -7.54 -6.94 21.85
N ASP A 321 -6.75 -6.04 22.43
CA ASP A 321 -6.09 -4.93 21.71
C ASP A 321 -4.68 -5.28 21.24
N GLY A 322 -4.08 -6.34 21.79
CA GLY A 322 -2.71 -6.73 21.49
C GLY A 322 -2.54 -7.30 20.08
N THR A 323 -1.28 -7.47 19.69
CA THR A 323 -0.91 -7.99 18.38
C THR A 323 -1.11 -9.49 18.30
N VAL A 324 -1.36 -10.00 17.10
CA VAL A 324 -1.28 -11.43 16.77
C VAL A 324 -0.07 -11.67 15.89
N SER A 325 0.82 -12.58 16.30
CA SER A 325 1.98 -12.98 15.51
C SER A 325 1.88 -14.45 15.13
N VAL A 326 1.73 -14.72 13.84
CA VAL A 326 1.70 -16.07 13.28
C VAL A 326 3.11 -16.42 12.83
N ILE A 327 3.80 -17.14 13.71
CA ILE A 327 5.21 -17.52 13.58
C ILE A 327 5.35 -18.79 12.73
N ALA A 328 4.40 -19.73 12.83
CA ALA A 328 4.35 -20.93 12.00
C ALA A 328 2.91 -21.38 11.74
N GLY A 329 2.72 -22.24 10.73
CA GLY A 329 1.44 -22.89 10.42
C GLY A 329 0.35 -21.98 9.90
N THR A 330 -0.90 -22.31 10.25
CA THR A 330 -2.12 -21.61 9.83
C THR A 330 -2.92 -21.11 11.02
N LEU A 331 -3.21 -19.81 11.06
CA LEU A 331 -4.25 -19.26 11.92
C LEU A 331 -5.56 -19.22 11.13
N ARG A 332 -6.62 -19.86 11.63
CA ARG A 332 -7.90 -20.00 10.95
C ARG A 332 -9.04 -19.37 11.75
N ALA A 333 -9.93 -18.65 11.07
CA ALA A 333 -11.20 -18.23 11.66
C ALA A 333 -12.21 -19.39 11.71
N GLY A 334 -12.83 -19.61 12.88
CA GLY A 334 -13.91 -20.57 13.09
C GLY A 334 -15.29 -19.93 13.16
N ALA A 335 -15.37 -18.61 13.30
CA ALA A 335 -16.60 -17.82 13.37
C ALA A 335 -16.36 -16.38 12.90
N THR A 336 -17.42 -15.58 12.74
CA THR A 336 -17.31 -14.12 12.61
C THR A 336 -16.71 -13.52 13.87
N ASP A 337 -15.91 -12.46 13.73
CA ASP A 337 -15.19 -11.79 14.84
C ASP A 337 -14.22 -12.72 15.61
N ALA A 338 -13.81 -13.84 14.99
CA ALA A 338 -12.78 -14.72 15.50
C ALA A 338 -11.40 -14.04 15.54
N LEU A 339 -11.20 -12.99 14.76
CA LEU A 339 -10.05 -12.11 14.84
C LEU A 339 -10.53 -10.78 15.42
N SER A 340 -9.75 -10.21 16.34
CA SER A 340 -10.10 -8.92 16.92
C SER A 340 -9.94 -7.80 15.89
N ALA A 341 -11.00 -7.00 15.73
CA ALA A 341 -11.02 -5.78 14.90
C ALA A 341 -9.95 -4.75 15.29
N ARG A 342 -9.34 -4.89 16.47
CA ARG A 342 -8.36 -3.95 17.04
C ARG A 342 -6.93 -4.45 16.90
N SER A 343 -6.74 -5.71 16.51
CA SER A 343 -5.42 -6.35 16.47
C SER A 343 -4.74 -6.21 15.11
N GLN A 344 -3.44 -5.87 15.14
CA GLN A 344 -2.55 -6.06 14.01
C GLN A 344 -2.12 -7.53 13.94
N ILE A 345 -2.21 -8.12 12.75
CA ILE A 345 -1.74 -9.48 12.45
C ILE A 345 -0.41 -9.41 11.71
N PHE A 346 0.62 -10.02 12.28
CA PHE A 346 1.93 -10.20 11.66
C PHE A 346 2.09 -11.63 11.18
N LEU A 347 2.40 -11.79 9.89
CA LEU A 347 2.69 -13.09 9.28
C LEU A 347 4.19 -13.22 9.01
N TYR A 348 4.76 -14.37 9.39
CA TYR A 348 6.16 -14.73 9.18
C TYR A 348 6.27 -15.99 8.30
N ASP A 349 6.06 -15.88 6.99
CA ASP A 349 5.94 -17.03 6.07
C ASP A 349 4.79 -18.00 6.43
N THR A 350 3.63 -17.45 6.80
CA THR A 350 2.51 -18.23 7.36
C THR A 350 1.17 -17.95 6.68
N THR A 351 0.16 -18.74 7.03
CA THR A 351 -1.18 -18.60 6.45
C THR A 351 -2.17 -18.01 7.46
N LEU A 352 -2.89 -16.97 7.03
CA LEU A 352 -4.15 -16.54 7.63
C LEU A 352 -5.30 -17.09 6.77
N ASP A 353 -6.18 -17.89 7.35
CA ASP A 353 -7.31 -18.52 6.65
C ASP A 353 -8.63 -18.04 7.25
N LEU A 354 -9.42 -17.28 6.47
CA LEU A 354 -10.71 -16.77 6.93
C LEU A 354 -11.82 -17.82 6.90
N ASN A 355 -11.60 -18.95 6.23
CA ASN A 355 -12.52 -20.09 6.22
C ASN A 355 -13.99 -19.72 5.96
N ASN A 356 -14.21 -18.74 5.05
CA ASN A 356 -15.54 -18.23 4.69
C ASN A 356 -16.28 -17.40 5.76
N PHE A 357 -15.61 -16.98 6.83
CA PHE A 357 -16.15 -16.05 7.80
C PHE A 357 -15.60 -14.65 7.58
N ASP A 358 -16.49 -13.67 7.37
CA ASP A 358 -16.11 -12.26 7.32
C ASP A 358 -15.38 -11.87 8.62
N GLN A 359 -14.22 -11.23 8.48
CA GLN A 359 -13.41 -10.77 9.61
C GLN A 359 -13.13 -9.28 9.48
N THR A 360 -13.08 -8.60 10.62
CA THR A 360 -12.49 -7.26 10.73
C THR A 360 -11.23 -7.35 11.57
N VAL A 361 -10.15 -6.71 11.14
CA VAL A 361 -8.87 -6.66 11.85
C VAL A 361 -8.29 -5.25 11.80
N GLY A 362 -7.41 -4.93 12.74
CA GLY A 362 -6.72 -3.63 12.77
C GLY A 362 -5.64 -3.50 11.69
N GLY A 363 -5.17 -4.64 11.16
CA GLY A 363 -4.31 -4.69 9.99
C GLY A 363 -3.66 -6.05 9.79
N VAL A 364 -3.10 -6.24 8.59
CA VAL A 364 -2.33 -7.43 8.23
C VAL A 364 -1.05 -6.96 7.55
N SER A 365 0.09 -7.43 8.03
CA SER A 365 1.38 -7.12 7.41
C SER A 365 2.33 -8.30 7.54
N ASN A 366 3.29 -8.34 6.62
CA ASN A 366 4.47 -9.17 6.82
C ASN A 366 5.37 -8.50 7.84
N MET A 367 6.14 -9.30 8.59
CA MET A 367 7.25 -8.76 9.38
C MET A 367 8.55 -9.04 8.60
N GLU A 368 9.25 -7.97 8.21
CA GLU A 368 10.50 -8.09 7.45
C GLU A 368 11.54 -8.92 8.22
N VAL A 369 11.87 -10.11 7.69
CA VAL A 369 13.11 -10.81 8.04
C VAL A 369 14.21 -10.18 7.21
N ALA A 370 15.06 -9.37 7.85
CA ALA A 370 16.08 -8.56 7.18
C ALA A 370 16.85 -9.35 6.10
N GLY A 371 16.69 -8.94 4.83
CA GLY A 371 17.53 -9.37 3.71
C GLY A 371 16.99 -10.49 2.80
N THR A 372 15.74 -10.97 2.95
CA THR A 372 15.14 -11.93 2.01
C THR A 372 13.76 -11.48 1.55
N SER A 373 13.64 -11.15 0.25
CA SER A 373 12.44 -10.57 -0.37
C SER A 373 11.43 -11.60 -0.91
N VAL A 374 11.23 -12.71 -0.21
CA VAL A 374 10.17 -13.67 -0.54
C VAL A 374 9.56 -14.15 0.75
N ASP A 375 8.60 -13.38 1.23
CA ASP A 375 7.69 -13.87 2.26
C ASP A 375 6.59 -14.68 1.55
N ASN A 376 6.48 -15.98 1.87
CA ASN A 376 5.48 -16.89 1.32
C ASN A 376 4.15 -16.81 2.08
N SER A 377 3.91 -15.76 2.86
CA SER A 377 2.67 -15.61 3.59
C SER A 377 1.46 -15.58 2.65
N ARG A 378 0.36 -16.14 3.15
CA ARG A 378 -0.89 -16.27 2.39
C ARG A 378 -2.05 -15.78 3.23
N VAL A 379 -2.98 -15.07 2.59
CA VAL A 379 -4.32 -14.84 3.11
C VAL A 379 -5.30 -15.62 2.25
N LEU A 380 -6.01 -16.58 2.85
CA LEU A 380 -7.05 -17.36 2.19
C LEU A 380 -8.42 -16.80 2.61
N LEU A 381 -9.10 -16.12 1.69
CA LEU A 381 -10.41 -15.52 1.97
C LEU A 381 -11.53 -16.55 1.97
N GLY A 382 -11.41 -17.62 1.16
CA GLY A 382 -12.57 -18.45 0.82
C GLY A 382 -13.61 -17.58 0.12
N SER A 383 -14.84 -17.54 0.64
CA SER A 383 -15.90 -16.60 0.21
C SER A 383 -16.06 -15.37 1.11
N ALA A 384 -15.21 -15.22 2.13
CA ALA A 384 -15.31 -14.13 3.11
C ALA A 384 -14.77 -12.79 2.62
N THR A 385 -15.22 -11.72 3.23
CA THR A 385 -14.61 -10.39 3.13
C THR A 385 -13.63 -10.19 4.29
N LEU A 386 -12.39 -9.83 3.96
CA LEU A 386 -11.44 -9.29 4.94
C LEU A 386 -11.62 -7.77 5.03
N THR A 387 -12.01 -7.26 6.18
CA THR A 387 -12.02 -5.81 6.45
C THR A 387 -10.79 -5.45 7.28
N ILE A 388 -9.99 -4.51 6.78
CA ILE A 388 -8.89 -3.90 7.51
C ILE A 388 -9.32 -2.49 7.91
N ASP A 389 -9.50 -2.26 9.21
CA ASP A 389 -9.98 -1.00 9.80
C ASP A 389 -8.84 -0.37 10.64
N SER A 390 -7.92 0.29 9.94
CA SER A 390 -6.50 0.50 10.29
C SER A 390 -6.12 0.92 11.73
N VAL A 391 -4.98 0.38 12.24
CA VAL A 391 -4.21 0.88 13.41
C VAL A 391 -2.67 0.99 13.25
N GLN A 392 -2.10 0.97 12.04
CA GLN A 392 -0.67 1.33 11.82
C GLN A 392 -0.49 2.14 10.52
N PRO A 393 0.33 3.21 10.53
CA PRO A 393 0.79 3.86 9.30
C PRO A 393 1.63 2.87 8.46
N ASP A 394 1.42 2.87 7.14
CA ASP A 394 2.30 2.23 6.16
C ASP A 394 2.48 0.70 6.30
N ALA A 395 1.41 -0.05 6.55
CA ALA A 395 1.46 -1.51 6.56
C ALA A 395 1.84 -2.06 5.17
N VAL A 396 2.70 -3.07 5.12
CA VAL A 396 3.12 -3.73 3.87
C VAL A 396 2.77 -5.21 3.91
N PHE A 397 2.08 -5.66 2.86
CA PHE A 397 1.82 -7.07 2.59
C PHE A 397 2.39 -7.48 1.22
N ILE A 398 3.34 -8.40 1.24
CA ILE A 398 4.12 -8.91 0.10
C ILE A 398 3.62 -10.29 -0.33
N GLY A 399 2.86 -10.98 0.54
CA GLY A 399 2.28 -12.29 0.26
C GLY A 399 1.14 -12.29 -0.76
N THR A 400 0.48 -13.43 -0.93
CA THR A 400 -0.68 -13.61 -1.82
C THR A 400 -1.99 -13.62 -1.04
N ILE A 401 -2.96 -12.83 -1.47
CA ILE A 401 -4.37 -12.93 -1.08
C ILE A 401 -5.12 -13.73 -2.15
N SER A 402 -5.91 -14.74 -1.74
CA SER A 402 -6.59 -15.68 -2.65
C SER A 402 -8.02 -16.02 -2.20
N GLY A 403 -8.90 -16.37 -3.14
CA GLY A 403 -10.28 -16.83 -2.86
C GLY A 403 -11.34 -16.13 -3.72
N THR A 404 -12.61 -16.49 -3.53
CA THR A 404 -13.74 -15.81 -4.18
C THR A 404 -14.26 -14.60 -3.39
N GLY A 405 -13.79 -14.46 -2.15
CA GLY A 405 -14.09 -13.35 -1.25
C GLY A 405 -13.41 -12.04 -1.64
N GLY A 406 -13.71 -10.98 -0.89
CA GLY A 406 -13.25 -9.60 -1.17
C GLY A 406 -12.36 -9.00 -0.09
N LEU A 407 -11.82 -7.82 -0.40
CA LEU A 407 -11.03 -7.01 0.51
C LEU A 407 -11.74 -5.68 0.75
N THR A 408 -11.75 -5.20 1.99
CA THR A 408 -12.21 -3.86 2.31
C THR A 408 -11.20 -3.15 3.17
N LEU A 409 -10.77 -1.97 2.75
CA LEU A 409 -9.91 -1.07 3.52
C LEU A 409 -10.75 0.10 4.02
N SER A 410 -10.63 0.40 5.31
CA SER A 410 -11.43 1.37 6.05
C SER A 410 -10.54 2.17 7.00
N GLY A 411 -10.86 3.45 7.17
CA GLY A 411 -10.15 4.36 8.06
C GLY A 411 -8.83 4.91 7.47
N PRO A 412 -8.16 5.86 8.14
CA PRO A 412 -7.07 6.69 7.58
C PRO A 412 -5.74 5.96 7.37
N GLY A 413 -5.72 4.63 7.29
CA GLY A 413 -4.54 3.81 7.12
C GLY A 413 -4.05 3.68 5.69
N ARG A 414 -2.77 3.31 5.55
CA ARG A 414 -2.17 2.92 4.27
C ARG A 414 -1.81 1.44 4.29
N LEU A 415 -2.26 0.69 3.29
CA LEU A 415 -1.83 -0.69 3.03
C LEU A 415 -1.13 -0.77 1.67
N SER A 416 0.11 -1.26 1.66
CA SER A 416 0.84 -1.60 0.45
C SER A 416 0.69 -3.07 0.10
N LEU A 417 0.09 -3.36 -1.06
CA LEU A 417 0.00 -4.70 -1.63
C LEU A 417 1.06 -4.85 -2.71
N SER A 418 2.13 -5.60 -2.41
CA SER A 418 3.27 -5.80 -3.32
C SER A 418 3.31 -7.19 -3.96
N GLY A 419 2.54 -8.16 -3.43
CA GLY A 419 2.45 -9.51 -3.95
C GLY A 419 1.48 -9.67 -5.13
N ALA A 420 1.42 -10.88 -5.69
CA ALA A 420 0.41 -11.24 -6.67
C ALA A 420 -0.84 -11.76 -5.94
N ASN A 421 -1.95 -11.05 -6.08
CA ASN A 421 -3.23 -11.37 -5.48
C ASN A 421 -4.18 -11.95 -6.53
N ASP A 422 -4.75 -13.12 -6.25
CA ASP A 422 -5.58 -13.93 -7.16
C ASP A 422 -7.02 -14.10 -6.65
N TYR A 423 -7.45 -13.29 -5.68
CA TYR A 423 -8.85 -13.24 -5.27
C TYR A 423 -9.74 -12.54 -6.31
N THR A 424 -11.02 -12.92 -6.35
CA THR A 424 -11.97 -12.47 -7.37
C THR A 424 -13.16 -11.67 -6.83
N GLY A 425 -13.34 -11.60 -5.50
CA GLY A 425 -14.31 -10.68 -4.92
C GLY A 425 -13.83 -9.23 -4.98
N PRO A 426 -14.73 -8.25 -4.78
CA PRO A 426 -14.41 -6.84 -4.97
C PRO A 426 -13.38 -6.33 -3.94
N THR A 427 -12.62 -5.31 -4.33
CA THR A 427 -11.84 -4.48 -3.41
C THR A 427 -12.53 -3.15 -3.21
N VAL A 428 -12.84 -2.81 -1.95
CA VAL A 428 -13.44 -1.52 -1.58
C VAL A 428 -12.46 -0.76 -0.70
N VAL A 429 -12.12 0.47 -1.10
CA VAL A 429 -11.28 1.37 -0.31
C VAL A 429 -12.13 2.56 0.09
N ARG A 430 -12.24 2.83 1.38
CA ARG A 430 -13.16 3.85 1.89
C ARG A 430 -12.69 4.55 3.16
N ASP A 431 -13.41 5.60 3.56
CA ASP A 431 -13.26 6.27 4.85
C ASP A 431 -11.84 6.82 5.10
N GLY A 432 -11.22 7.40 4.07
CA GLY A 432 -9.88 7.98 4.11
C GLY A 432 -8.74 6.97 3.94
N ALA A 433 -9.03 5.70 3.66
CA ALA A 433 -8.01 4.67 3.46
C ALA A 433 -7.17 4.91 2.20
N VAL A 434 -5.94 4.41 2.23
CA VAL A 434 -5.01 4.45 1.10
C VAL A 434 -4.58 3.03 0.73
N LEU A 435 -4.90 2.63 -0.50
CA LEU A 435 -4.38 1.42 -1.12
C LEU A 435 -3.16 1.77 -1.98
N ASN A 436 -2.00 1.29 -1.59
CA ASN A 436 -0.77 1.34 -2.38
C ASN A 436 -0.56 0.03 -3.13
N LEU A 437 -1.03 -0.02 -4.37
CA LEU A 437 -0.95 -1.22 -5.19
C LEU A 437 0.36 -1.23 -5.96
N ASN A 438 1.31 -2.08 -5.56
CA ASN A 438 2.58 -2.30 -6.26
C ASN A 438 2.64 -3.66 -6.97
N GLY A 439 1.81 -4.60 -6.54
CA GLY A 439 1.69 -5.94 -7.10
C GLY A 439 0.64 -6.05 -8.21
N THR A 440 0.08 -7.25 -8.37
CA THR A 440 -1.04 -7.49 -9.28
C THR A 440 -2.28 -7.87 -8.48
N GLU A 441 -3.41 -7.34 -8.91
CA GLU A 441 -4.73 -7.64 -8.38
C GLU A 441 -5.66 -7.84 -9.58
N TYR A 442 -6.40 -8.94 -9.66
CA TYR A 442 -7.21 -9.24 -10.85
C TYR A 442 -8.70 -8.89 -10.68
N THR A 443 -9.02 -8.13 -9.64
CA THR A 443 -10.38 -7.71 -9.29
C THR A 443 -10.56 -6.21 -9.49
N ASP A 444 -11.82 -5.78 -9.43
CA ASP A 444 -12.20 -4.38 -9.54
C ASP A 444 -12.01 -3.67 -8.19
N ILE A 445 -11.56 -2.42 -8.25
CA ILE A 445 -11.37 -1.53 -7.10
C ILE A 445 -12.44 -0.43 -7.13
N THR A 446 -13.18 -0.31 -6.04
CA THR A 446 -14.10 0.82 -5.79
C THR A 446 -13.50 1.76 -4.73
N LEU A 447 -13.48 3.06 -5.04
CA LEU A 447 -13.01 4.12 -4.14
C LEU A 447 -14.18 4.97 -3.62
N ASP A 448 -14.26 5.15 -2.30
CA ASP A 448 -15.27 6.00 -1.61
C ASP A 448 -14.64 6.87 -0.50
N ASP A 449 -14.36 8.13 -0.79
CA ASP A 449 -13.54 9.05 0.01
C ASP A 449 -12.15 8.44 0.36
N SER A 450 -11.44 7.91 -0.64
CA SER A 450 -10.19 7.17 -0.43
C SER A 450 -9.12 7.45 -1.47
N THR A 451 -7.94 6.83 -1.32
CA THR A 451 -6.82 6.99 -2.25
C THR A 451 -6.36 5.67 -2.84
N LEU A 452 -6.13 5.65 -4.16
CA LEU A 452 -5.38 4.62 -4.87
C LEU A 452 -4.05 5.20 -5.37
N ASP A 453 -2.95 4.57 -5.02
CA ASP A 453 -1.62 4.88 -5.55
C ASP A 453 -0.78 3.61 -5.78
N GLY A 454 0.50 3.77 -6.14
CA GLY A 454 1.40 2.66 -6.44
C GLY A 454 1.51 2.36 -7.94
N ASN A 455 2.34 1.38 -8.29
CA ASN A 455 2.74 1.07 -9.66
C ASN A 455 2.26 -0.29 -10.19
N GLY A 456 1.22 -0.85 -9.59
CA GLY A 456 0.72 -2.18 -9.87
C GLY A 456 -0.26 -2.29 -11.04
N THR A 457 -0.92 -3.44 -11.12
CA THR A 457 -1.97 -3.74 -12.12
C THR A 457 -3.25 -4.19 -11.41
N THR A 458 -4.39 -3.64 -11.81
CA THR A 458 -5.72 -3.98 -11.27
C THR A 458 -6.76 -4.22 -12.39
N GLY A 459 -7.94 -4.72 -12.01
CA GLY A 459 -9.15 -4.72 -12.84
C GLY A 459 -9.72 -3.32 -13.04
N ASP A 460 -11.05 -3.20 -13.12
CA ASP A 460 -11.68 -1.90 -13.31
C ASP A 460 -11.52 -1.04 -12.04
N VAL A 461 -11.29 0.27 -12.21
CA VAL A 461 -11.27 1.24 -11.11
C VAL A 461 -12.45 2.17 -11.24
N ASP A 462 -13.33 2.16 -10.23
CA ASP A 462 -14.46 3.08 -10.10
C ASP A 462 -14.30 3.97 -8.86
N SER A 463 -14.17 5.28 -9.08
CA SER A 463 -14.08 6.30 -8.02
C SER A 463 -15.35 7.14 -7.91
N SER A 464 -16.51 6.59 -8.27
CA SER A 464 -17.79 7.33 -8.21
C SER A 464 -18.19 7.84 -6.82
N GLY A 465 -17.61 7.32 -5.72
CA GLY A 465 -17.83 7.77 -4.34
C GLY A 465 -16.98 8.98 -3.91
N GLY A 466 -16.04 9.44 -4.74
CA GLY A 466 -15.02 10.41 -4.32
C GLY A 466 -13.69 9.71 -4.04
N GLY A 467 -12.60 10.21 -4.60
CA GLY A 467 -11.29 9.64 -4.33
C GLY A 467 -10.15 10.39 -4.96
N LEU A 468 -8.94 10.02 -4.54
CA LEU A 468 -7.69 10.47 -5.11
C LEU A 468 -7.03 9.30 -5.83
N VAL A 469 -6.76 9.46 -7.13
CA VAL A 469 -5.89 8.55 -7.87
C VAL A 469 -4.54 9.24 -8.08
N SER A 470 -3.47 8.63 -7.59
CA SER A 470 -2.11 9.17 -7.68
C SER A 470 -1.15 8.05 -8.13
N PRO A 471 -1.01 7.79 -9.44
CA PRO A 471 -0.21 6.69 -9.93
C PRO A 471 1.26 6.75 -9.46
N GLY A 472 1.84 5.58 -9.28
CA GLY A 472 3.25 5.38 -8.92
C GLY A 472 3.53 5.38 -7.42
N ASN A 473 4.77 5.00 -7.08
CA ASN A 473 5.44 5.49 -5.85
C ASN A 473 6.14 6.84 -6.15
N SER A 474 5.53 7.58 -7.10
CA SER A 474 5.84 8.85 -7.75
C SER A 474 7.32 9.19 -8.03
N PRO A 475 7.75 9.25 -9.31
CA PRO A 475 6.98 8.90 -10.51
C PRO A 475 6.79 7.38 -10.71
N GLY A 476 5.70 6.96 -11.35
CA GLY A 476 5.40 5.57 -11.66
C GLY A 476 4.22 5.35 -12.61
N ARG A 477 3.91 4.09 -12.91
CA ARG A 477 2.78 3.72 -13.77
C ARG A 477 1.87 2.76 -13.05
N ILE A 478 0.56 3.04 -13.06
CA ILE A 478 -0.47 2.07 -12.69
C ILE A 478 -1.20 1.58 -13.94
N THR A 479 -1.55 0.29 -13.96
CA THR A 479 -2.33 -0.32 -15.06
C THR A 479 -3.69 -0.76 -14.55
N VAL A 480 -4.75 -0.41 -15.27
CA VAL A 480 -6.14 -0.68 -14.87
C VAL A 480 -6.90 -1.30 -16.05
N GLY A 481 -8.03 -1.93 -15.76
CA GLY A 481 -9.09 -2.26 -16.71
C GLY A 481 -9.76 -0.99 -17.23
N ALA A 482 -11.05 -0.83 -17.00
CA ALA A 482 -11.74 0.44 -17.16
C ALA A 482 -11.36 1.44 -16.05
N LEU A 483 -11.49 2.73 -16.34
CA LEU A 483 -11.28 3.80 -15.36
C LEU A 483 -12.49 4.74 -15.35
N THR A 484 -13.13 4.88 -14.21
CA THR A 484 -14.22 5.83 -13.99
C THR A 484 -13.84 6.80 -12.87
N LEU A 485 -13.70 8.08 -13.21
CA LEU A 485 -13.48 9.17 -12.26
C LEU A 485 -14.67 10.15 -12.29
N GLY A 486 -15.27 10.37 -11.14
CA GLY A 486 -16.35 11.29 -10.84
C GLY A 486 -15.92 12.77 -10.74
N ALA A 487 -16.90 13.63 -10.48
CA ALA A 487 -16.72 15.08 -10.36
C ALA A 487 -16.07 15.52 -9.04
N THR A 488 -16.14 14.67 -8.01
CA THR A 488 -15.54 14.88 -6.69
C THR A 488 -14.13 14.33 -6.58
N ASP A 489 -13.65 13.66 -7.63
CA ASP A 489 -12.35 13.01 -7.63
C ASP A 489 -11.22 13.94 -8.01
N ALA A 490 -10.02 13.56 -7.60
CA ALA A 490 -8.77 14.15 -8.05
C ALA A 490 -7.86 13.11 -8.70
N LEU A 491 -7.23 13.50 -9.81
CA LEU A 491 -6.10 12.80 -10.41
C LEU A 491 -4.84 13.64 -10.20
N THR A 492 -3.86 13.11 -9.47
CA THR A 492 -2.56 13.76 -9.25
C THR A 492 -1.50 13.09 -10.10
N MET A 493 -0.73 13.91 -10.84
CA MET A 493 0.36 13.44 -11.70
C MET A 493 1.64 14.24 -11.45
N GLN A 494 2.73 13.56 -11.15
CA GLN A 494 4.08 14.11 -11.06
C GLN A 494 4.76 14.09 -12.43
N LEU A 495 5.26 15.24 -12.88
CA LEU A 495 6.03 15.39 -14.12
C LEU A 495 7.45 15.86 -13.79
N TYR A 496 8.39 14.91 -13.57
CA TYR A 496 9.77 15.19 -13.13
C TYR A 496 10.81 15.00 -14.24
N GLY A 497 10.43 14.41 -15.36
CA GLY A 497 11.20 14.31 -16.60
C GLY A 497 10.29 13.86 -17.75
N THR A 498 10.84 13.31 -18.82
CA THR A 498 10.12 13.07 -20.09
C THR A 498 9.80 11.61 -20.39
N ALA A 499 10.23 10.66 -19.55
CA ALA A 499 9.95 9.24 -19.71
C ALA A 499 8.74 8.76 -18.86
N ALA A 500 7.73 8.17 -19.53
CA ALA A 500 6.50 7.72 -18.89
C ALA A 500 6.75 6.57 -17.91
N GLY A 501 6.12 6.64 -16.73
CA GLY A 501 6.17 5.60 -15.70
C GLY A 501 7.50 5.50 -14.94
N THR A 502 8.51 6.32 -15.28
CA THR A 502 9.80 6.35 -14.57
C THR A 502 10.24 7.77 -14.22
N GLU A 503 9.96 8.75 -15.07
CA GLU A 503 10.24 10.18 -14.82
C GLU A 503 8.96 11.01 -14.71
N TYR A 504 7.82 10.51 -15.17
CA TYR A 504 6.51 11.10 -14.93
C TYR A 504 5.43 10.03 -14.76
N ASP A 505 4.35 10.37 -14.07
CA ASP A 505 3.28 9.43 -13.78
C ASP A 505 2.44 9.07 -15.01
N GLN A 506 1.98 7.84 -15.07
CA GLN A 506 1.09 7.40 -16.15
C GLN A 506 0.03 6.42 -15.66
N ILE A 507 -1.20 6.60 -16.12
CA ILE A 507 -2.22 5.56 -16.10
C ILE A 507 -2.24 4.86 -17.47
N VAL A 508 -2.25 3.53 -17.46
CA VAL A 508 -2.57 2.71 -18.63
C VAL A 508 -3.91 2.01 -18.39
N ALA A 509 -4.94 2.40 -19.13
CA ALA A 509 -6.27 1.79 -19.05
C ALA A 509 -6.50 0.86 -20.23
N HIS A 510 -6.81 -0.42 -19.97
CA HIS A 510 -7.15 -1.40 -21.01
C HIS A 510 -8.64 -1.41 -21.39
N GLY A 511 -9.50 -0.87 -20.52
CA GLY A 511 -10.92 -0.68 -20.71
C GLY A 511 -11.30 0.79 -20.95
N PRO A 512 -12.60 1.09 -21.15
CA PRO A 512 -13.09 2.44 -21.36
C PRO A 512 -12.72 3.40 -20.23
N VAL A 513 -12.58 4.68 -20.57
CA VAL A 513 -12.22 5.74 -19.62
C VAL A 513 -13.34 6.78 -19.59
N SER A 514 -13.82 7.09 -18.39
CA SER A 514 -14.85 8.10 -18.13
C SER A 514 -14.34 9.13 -17.12
N LEU A 515 -14.35 10.40 -17.51
CA LEU A 515 -13.95 11.55 -16.71
C LEU A 515 -15.15 12.51 -16.57
N ALA A 516 -15.77 12.56 -15.40
CA ALA A 516 -17.00 13.32 -15.17
C ALA A 516 -16.73 14.72 -14.57
N GLY A 517 -15.73 15.44 -15.09
CA GLY A 517 -15.30 16.71 -14.50
C GLY A 517 -14.37 16.53 -13.30
N THR A 518 -13.53 15.51 -13.32
CA THR A 518 -12.49 15.22 -12.32
C THR A 518 -11.49 16.38 -12.21
N GLN A 519 -10.98 16.65 -11.00
CA GLN A 519 -9.91 17.62 -10.76
C GLN A 519 -8.57 17.05 -11.25
N LEU A 520 -7.86 17.76 -12.13
CA LEU A 520 -6.48 17.41 -12.53
C LEU A 520 -5.47 18.24 -11.73
N ASN A 521 -4.58 17.57 -10.99
CA ASN A 521 -3.49 18.17 -10.24
C ASN A 521 -2.16 17.75 -10.87
N ILE A 522 -1.32 18.73 -11.24
CA ILE A 522 0.00 18.48 -11.83
C ILE A 522 1.07 19.01 -10.90
N GLU A 523 1.96 18.13 -10.47
CA GLU A 523 3.17 18.48 -9.73
C GLU A 523 4.37 18.50 -10.68
N LEU A 524 4.92 19.68 -10.92
CA LEU A 524 5.97 19.89 -11.92
C LEU A 524 7.34 19.99 -11.24
N GLY A 525 8.25 19.05 -11.57
CA GLY A 525 9.61 18.99 -11.00
C GLY A 525 10.69 19.65 -11.86
N PHE A 526 10.37 20.05 -13.09
CA PHE A 526 11.30 20.67 -14.04
C PHE A 526 10.57 21.60 -15.01
N THR A 527 11.28 22.46 -15.72
CA THR A 527 10.69 23.28 -16.80
C THR A 527 10.81 22.55 -18.14
N PRO A 528 9.73 22.00 -18.72
CA PRO A 528 9.80 21.32 -20.00
C PRO A 528 10.00 22.33 -21.14
N ALA A 529 10.71 21.94 -22.18
CA ALA A 529 10.91 22.78 -23.36
C ALA A 529 9.60 22.93 -24.16
N PRO A 530 9.39 24.03 -24.89
CA PRO A 530 8.29 24.15 -25.85
C PRO A 530 8.23 22.94 -26.80
N GLY A 531 7.03 22.41 -27.03
CA GLY A 531 6.79 21.20 -27.82
C GLY A 531 6.85 19.88 -27.03
N THR A 532 7.34 19.88 -25.78
CA THR A 532 7.35 18.66 -24.95
C THR A 532 5.92 18.18 -24.69
N SER A 533 5.69 16.86 -24.78
CA SER A 533 4.37 16.25 -24.57
C SER A 533 4.43 15.11 -23.54
N PHE A 534 3.37 14.96 -22.75
CA PHE A 534 3.22 13.98 -21.68
C PHE A 534 1.90 13.23 -21.86
N THR A 535 1.96 11.92 -22.12
CA THR A 535 0.76 11.07 -22.16
C THR A 535 0.45 10.58 -20.75
N ILE A 536 -0.29 11.39 -20.00
CA ILE A 536 -0.61 11.11 -18.59
C ILE A 536 -1.64 9.97 -18.43
N LEU A 537 -2.48 9.75 -19.45
CA LEU A 537 -3.44 8.66 -19.49
C LEU A 537 -3.41 8.04 -20.90
N SER A 538 -2.97 6.79 -20.97
CA SER A 538 -2.99 5.98 -22.19
C SER A 538 -4.20 5.05 -22.18
N ASN A 539 -5.14 5.27 -23.09
CA ASN A 539 -6.39 4.53 -23.21
C ASN A 539 -6.28 3.49 -24.34
N GLN A 540 -6.06 2.25 -23.96
CA GLN A 540 -5.85 1.13 -24.89
C GLN A 540 -7.15 0.45 -25.35
N SER A 541 -8.32 0.90 -24.89
CA SER A 541 -9.61 0.30 -25.25
C SER A 541 -10.02 0.51 -26.71
N GLY A 542 -9.43 1.50 -27.38
CA GLY A 542 -9.84 1.94 -28.73
C GLY A 542 -11.14 2.73 -28.75
N VAL A 543 -11.74 3.00 -27.59
CA VAL A 543 -12.94 3.84 -27.43
C VAL A 543 -12.52 5.24 -26.99
N ALA A 544 -13.20 6.27 -27.49
CA ALA A 544 -12.96 7.65 -27.08
C ALA A 544 -13.23 7.83 -25.57
N ILE A 545 -12.44 8.71 -24.93
CA ILE A 545 -12.67 9.08 -23.52
C ILE A 545 -14.04 9.75 -23.40
N ALA A 546 -14.85 9.28 -22.46
CA ALA A 546 -16.12 9.91 -22.14
C ALA A 546 -15.90 11.09 -21.18
N GLY A 547 -16.28 12.30 -21.60
CA GLY A 547 -16.15 13.50 -20.76
C GLY A 547 -14.74 14.11 -20.77
N GLY A 548 -14.34 14.73 -19.66
CA GLY A 548 -13.06 15.44 -19.51
C GLY A 548 -12.85 15.97 -18.08
N PHE A 549 -11.67 16.56 -17.83
CA PHE A 549 -11.36 17.19 -16.55
C PHE A 549 -12.12 18.51 -16.32
N ALA A 550 -12.31 18.88 -15.05
CA ALA A 550 -12.98 20.11 -14.65
C ALA A 550 -12.37 21.35 -15.32
N GLY A 551 -13.17 22.07 -16.10
CA GLY A 551 -12.74 23.33 -16.73
C GLY A 551 -11.71 23.19 -17.86
N LEU A 552 -11.41 21.96 -18.30
CA LEU A 552 -10.39 21.67 -19.30
C LEU A 552 -11.01 20.95 -20.52
N PRO A 553 -11.84 21.62 -21.35
CA PRO A 553 -12.31 21.04 -22.61
C PRO A 553 -11.17 20.76 -23.60
N GLU A 554 -11.44 20.04 -24.69
CA GLU A 554 -10.45 19.75 -25.74
C GLU A 554 -9.72 21.02 -26.20
N GLY A 555 -8.38 20.96 -26.16
CA GLY A 555 -7.52 22.07 -26.56
C GLY A 555 -7.39 23.20 -25.54
N ALA A 556 -7.98 23.09 -24.35
CA ALA A 556 -7.84 24.09 -23.30
C ALA A 556 -6.39 24.28 -22.87
N GLU A 557 -6.05 25.51 -22.49
CA GLU A 557 -4.76 25.86 -21.91
C GLU A 557 -4.91 26.17 -20.42
N PHE A 558 -3.95 25.72 -19.63
CA PHE A 558 -3.86 25.98 -18.20
C PHE A 558 -2.41 26.14 -17.76
N ILE A 559 -2.20 26.78 -16.60
CA ILE A 559 -0.87 27.07 -16.08
C ILE A 559 -0.64 26.30 -14.79
N THR A 560 0.46 25.55 -14.72
CA THR A 560 0.97 24.92 -13.49
C THR A 560 2.49 25.06 -13.44
N GLY A 561 3.05 25.29 -12.25
CA GLY A 561 4.50 25.49 -12.09
C GLY A 561 5.10 26.62 -12.95
N GLY A 562 4.29 27.60 -13.38
CA GLY A 562 4.69 28.68 -14.28
C GLY A 562 4.79 28.29 -15.77
N VAL A 563 4.43 27.06 -16.14
CA VAL A 563 4.42 26.56 -17.52
C VAL A 563 2.98 26.49 -18.03
N THR A 564 2.76 26.95 -19.27
CA THR A 564 1.47 26.77 -19.96
C THR A 564 1.43 25.40 -20.60
N PHE A 565 0.39 24.62 -20.30
CA PHE A 565 0.09 23.35 -20.95
C PHE A 565 -1.20 23.46 -21.73
N ARG A 566 -1.23 22.80 -22.89
CA ARG A 566 -2.45 22.53 -23.65
C ARG A 566 -2.81 21.06 -23.53
N ILE A 567 -4.07 20.76 -23.23
CA ILE A 567 -4.59 19.39 -23.12
C ILE A 567 -5.25 18.94 -24.43
N THR A 568 -5.11 17.65 -24.77
CA THR A 568 -5.94 16.96 -25.76
C THR A 568 -6.39 15.60 -25.23
N TYR A 569 -7.61 15.20 -25.56
CA TYR A 569 -8.21 13.88 -25.31
C TYR A 569 -8.14 12.97 -26.56
N HIS A 570 -7.50 13.48 -27.63
CA HIS A 570 -7.31 12.78 -28.91
C HIS A 570 -5.85 12.44 -29.17
N GLY A 571 -5.03 12.38 -28.12
CA GLY A 571 -3.61 12.08 -28.22
C GLY A 571 -3.32 10.61 -28.57
N GLY A 572 -2.05 10.32 -28.84
CA GLY A 572 -1.56 8.98 -29.16
C GLY A 572 -2.27 8.34 -30.35
N VAL A 573 -3.04 7.27 -30.12
CA VAL A 573 -3.83 6.59 -31.17
C VAL A 573 -5.21 7.22 -31.43
N GLY A 574 -5.52 8.35 -30.79
CA GLY A 574 -6.74 9.14 -31.03
C GLY A 574 -7.68 9.28 -29.82
N ASN A 575 -7.30 8.73 -28.67
CA ASN A 575 -8.13 8.65 -27.47
C ASN A 575 -7.33 8.72 -26.16
N ASP A 576 -6.09 9.20 -26.19
CA ASP A 576 -5.26 9.41 -24.98
C ASP A 576 -5.40 10.84 -24.44
N VAL A 577 -5.15 11.02 -23.13
CA VAL A 577 -4.94 12.35 -22.55
C VAL A 577 -3.48 12.73 -22.67
N VAL A 578 -3.20 13.80 -23.42
CA VAL A 578 -1.85 14.33 -23.61
C VAL A 578 -1.80 15.79 -23.21
N LEU A 579 -0.79 16.14 -22.41
CA LEU A 579 -0.42 17.52 -22.09
C LEU A 579 0.77 17.94 -22.95
N THR A 580 0.66 19.05 -23.66
CA THR A 580 1.74 19.59 -24.49
C THR A 580 2.09 21.00 -24.07
N VAL A 581 3.38 21.31 -23.94
CA VAL A 581 3.84 22.70 -23.81
C VAL A 581 3.75 23.34 -25.20
N PRO A 582 2.90 24.36 -25.43
CA PRO A 582 2.77 24.97 -26.76
C PRO A 582 4.12 25.49 -27.26
N ALA A 583 4.36 25.35 -28.57
CA ALA A 583 5.51 26.01 -29.20
C ALA A 583 5.36 27.53 -29.06
N GLU A 584 6.47 28.23 -28.83
CA GLU A 584 6.46 29.70 -28.83
C GLU A 584 6.01 30.18 -30.22
N PRO A 585 5.01 31.08 -30.32
CA PRO A 585 4.67 31.68 -31.59
C PRO A 585 5.91 32.40 -32.15
N PRO A 586 6.20 32.29 -33.45
CA PRO A 586 7.34 32.99 -34.03
C PRO A 586 7.28 34.48 -33.69
N PRO A 587 8.42 35.12 -33.37
CA PRO A 587 8.45 36.51 -32.93
C PRO A 587 7.72 37.41 -33.95
N ALA A 588 6.90 38.32 -33.45
CA ALA A 588 6.19 39.27 -34.29
C ALA A 588 7.20 40.05 -35.13
N VAL A 589 7.14 39.87 -36.45
CA VAL A 589 7.97 40.61 -37.38
C VAL A 589 7.62 42.10 -37.27
N PRO A 590 8.58 43.01 -37.00
CA PRO A 590 8.28 44.43 -36.94
C PRO A 590 7.69 44.90 -38.27
N SER A 591 6.60 45.68 -38.22
CA SER A 591 5.98 46.27 -39.39
C SER A 591 6.95 47.25 -40.06
N VAL A 592 7.57 46.85 -41.17
CA VAL A 592 8.53 47.68 -41.89
C VAL A 592 7.78 48.69 -42.77
N THR A 593 8.04 49.98 -42.56
CA THR A 593 7.68 51.08 -43.46
C THR A 593 8.21 50.80 -44.87
N ARG A 594 7.31 50.88 -45.86
CA ARG A 594 7.47 50.53 -47.29
C ARG A 594 8.81 50.97 -47.90
N ALA A 595 9.69 50.00 -48.16
CA ALA A 595 10.82 50.15 -49.08
C ALA A 595 10.32 50.01 -50.54
N GLY A 596 11.07 50.54 -51.51
CA GLY A 596 10.75 50.43 -52.94
C GLY A 596 10.60 49.00 -53.44
N SER A 597 10.31 48.82 -54.73
CA SER A 597 10.29 47.48 -55.37
C SER A 597 11.09 47.50 -56.68
N VAL A 598 11.51 46.33 -57.15
CA VAL A 598 12.36 46.18 -58.32
C VAL A 598 11.94 45.00 -59.19
N SER A 599 12.15 45.12 -60.49
CA SER A 599 11.98 44.04 -61.45
C SER A 599 13.10 44.04 -62.50
N VAL A 600 13.45 42.88 -63.03
CA VAL A 600 14.45 42.73 -64.10
C VAL A 600 13.98 41.72 -65.13
N ALA A 601 14.18 42.02 -66.42
CA ALA A 601 13.89 41.10 -67.52
C ALA A 601 14.84 41.32 -68.71
N PHE A 602 15.05 40.28 -69.51
CA PHE A 602 15.80 40.39 -70.78
C PHE A 602 14.85 40.44 -71.98
N GLY A 603 14.92 41.54 -72.73
CA GLY A 603 14.22 41.72 -73.99
C GLY A 603 15.13 41.63 -75.22
N PRO A 604 14.57 41.78 -76.44
CA PRO A 604 15.34 41.73 -77.69
C PRO A 604 16.48 42.76 -77.78
N GLN A 605 16.37 43.85 -77.02
CA GLN A 605 17.34 44.97 -77.01
C GLN A 605 18.31 44.93 -75.82
N GLY A 606 18.22 43.90 -74.98
CA GLY A 606 19.07 43.74 -73.79
C GLY A 606 18.27 43.71 -72.49
N GLU A 607 18.97 43.90 -71.39
CA GLU A 607 18.42 43.93 -70.04
C GLU A 607 17.57 45.19 -69.80
N VAL A 608 16.45 45.01 -69.12
CA VAL A 608 15.55 46.06 -68.67
C VAL A 608 15.36 45.90 -67.16
N LEU A 609 15.62 46.97 -66.42
CA LEU A 609 15.40 47.04 -64.99
C LEU A 609 14.27 48.03 -64.69
N GLU A 610 13.40 47.68 -63.76
CA GLU A 610 12.40 48.57 -63.22
C GLU A 610 12.67 48.80 -61.75
N VAL A 611 12.60 50.06 -61.34
CA VAL A 611 12.80 50.48 -59.96
C VAL A 611 11.66 51.41 -59.58
N ILE A 612 11.02 51.09 -58.46
CA ILE A 612 10.02 51.92 -57.81
C ILE A 612 10.67 52.56 -56.58
N ASP A 613 10.72 53.88 -56.57
CA ASP A 613 11.25 54.63 -55.42
C ASP A 613 10.25 54.67 -54.24
N SER A 614 10.68 55.22 -53.09
CA SER A 614 9.83 55.29 -51.90
C SER A 614 8.59 56.18 -52.09
N THR A 615 8.59 57.05 -53.11
CA THR A 615 7.45 57.91 -53.47
C THR A 615 6.43 57.20 -54.36
N GLY A 616 6.78 56.01 -54.88
CA GLY A 616 5.94 55.22 -55.78
C GLY A 616 6.06 55.64 -57.25
N THR A 617 7.19 56.22 -57.65
CA THR A 617 7.50 56.52 -59.05
C THR A 617 8.20 55.33 -59.68
N LEU A 618 7.62 54.76 -60.74
CA LEU A 618 8.22 53.70 -61.54
C LEU A 618 9.18 54.30 -62.58
N THR A 619 10.45 53.92 -62.51
CA THR A 619 11.48 54.25 -63.50
C THR A 619 12.03 52.98 -64.13
N GLN A 620 12.06 52.95 -65.46
CA GLN A 620 12.66 51.88 -66.24
C GLN A 620 14.06 52.28 -66.70
N TYR A 621 15.01 51.35 -66.64
CA TYR A 621 16.38 51.49 -67.10
C TYR A 621 16.63 50.47 -68.21
N ASP A 622 17.06 50.95 -69.37
CA ASP A 622 17.42 50.12 -70.51
C ASP A 622 18.69 50.65 -71.19
N ALA A 623 19.05 50.11 -72.36
CA ALA A 623 20.21 50.54 -73.13
C ALA A 623 20.17 52.03 -73.57
N ALA A 624 18.99 52.66 -73.59
CA ALA A 624 18.82 54.09 -73.90
C ALA A 624 18.85 54.98 -72.64
N GLY A 625 18.81 54.40 -71.44
CA GLY A 625 18.95 55.09 -70.16
C GLY A 625 17.71 54.96 -69.27
N ALA A 626 17.54 55.92 -68.36
CA ALA A 626 16.43 55.94 -67.39
C ALA A 626 15.20 56.66 -67.93
N HIS A 627 14.02 56.05 -67.79
CA HIS A 627 12.73 56.52 -68.26
C HIS A 627 11.70 56.46 -67.12
N ALA A 628 11.26 57.61 -66.61
CA ALA A 628 10.16 57.65 -65.64
C ALA A 628 8.84 57.35 -66.37
N ILE A 629 8.12 56.32 -65.90
CA ILE A 629 6.91 55.81 -66.56
C ILE A 629 5.66 56.40 -65.95
N ILE A 630 5.41 56.15 -64.65
CA ILE A 630 4.19 56.57 -63.96
C ILE A 630 4.41 56.62 -62.43
N GLY A 631 3.63 57.46 -61.74
CA GLY A 631 3.58 57.53 -60.27
C GLY A 631 2.39 56.78 -59.67
N GLY A 632 2.34 56.67 -58.34
CA GLY A 632 1.24 55.99 -57.64
C GLY A 632 1.34 54.46 -57.68
N VAL A 633 2.51 53.92 -58.03
CA VAL A 633 2.79 52.49 -58.11
C VAL A 633 3.14 51.96 -56.74
N ALA A 634 2.57 50.80 -56.37
CA ALA A 634 2.93 50.00 -55.20
C ALA A 634 4.08 49.06 -55.51
N ASP A 635 3.96 48.34 -56.63
CA ASP A 635 4.88 47.33 -57.13
C ASP A 635 4.75 47.25 -58.66
N ALA A 636 5.80 46.86 -59.38
CA ALA A 636 5.73 46.61 -60.81
C ALA A 636 6.64 45.46 -61.23
N SER A 637 6.23 44.79 -62.30
CA SER A 637 6.99 43.71 -62.92
C SER A 637 7.01 43.89 -64.43
N VAL A 638 8.19 43.69 -65.01
CA VAL A 638 8.38 43.64 -66.46
C VAL A 638 8.68 42.21 -66.87
N ALA A 639 8.09 41.78 -67.99
CA ALA A 639 8.45 40.53 -68.64
C ALA A 639 8.35 40.67 -70.16
N PHE A 640 9.04 39.80 -70.90
CA PHE A 640 8.96 39.75 -72.36
C PHE A 640 8.28 38.46 -72.80
N GLY A 641 7.05 38.61 -73.30
CA GLY A 641 6.28 37.52 -73.89
C GLY A 641 6.46 37.43 -75.41
N PRO A 642 5.81 36.47 -76.08
CA PRO A 642 5.88 36.28 -77.53
C PRO A 642 5.50 37.53 -78.36
N ASN A 643 4.68 38.42 -77.78
CA ASN A 643 4.15 39.62 -78.43
C ASN A 643 4.89 40.91 -78.04
N GLY A 644 5.96 40.82 -77.23
CA GLY A 644 6.74 41.96 -76.77
C GLY A 644 6.72 42.16 -75.27
N GLN A 645 7.10 43.36 -74.84
CA GLN A 645 7.17 43.75 -73.43
C GLN A 645 5.77 43.82 -72.82
N VAL A 646 5.64 43.30 -71.61
CA VAL A 646 4.44 43.38 -70.78
C VAL A 646 4.83 44.00 -69.45
N PHE A 647 4.04 44.98 -69.03
CA PHE A 647 4.14 45.57 -67.70
C PHE A 647 2.97 45.08 -66.85
N LEU A 648 3.28 44.65 -65.63
CA LEU A 648 2.28 44.37 -64.62
C LEU A 648 2.47 45.38 -63.49
N ILE A 649 1.47 46.21 -63.25
CA ILE A 649 1.52 47.30 -62.27
C ILE A 649 0.50 47.03 -61.17
N THR A 650 0.98 46.95 -59.93
CA THR A 650 0.15 47.06 -58.74
C THR A 650 0.14 48.51 -58.30
N TYR A 651 -1.03 49.14 -58.26
CA TYR A 651 -1.19 50.52 -57.78
C TYR A 651 -1.32 50.60 -56.26
N GLN A 652 -1.08 51.78 -55.70
CA GLN A 652 -1.19 52.03 -54.25
C GLN A 652 -2.60 51.85 -53.67
N ASP A 653 -3.64 51.86 -54.52
CA ASP A 653 -5.01 51.50 -54.12
C ASP A 653 -5.26 49.98 -54.11
N GLY A 654 -4.24 49.18 -54.44
CA GLY A 654 -4.26 47.73 -54.48
C GLY A 654 -4.87 47.14 -55.76
N SER A 655 -5.12 47.96 -56.79
CA SER A 655 -5.53 47.47 -58.12
C SER A 655 -4.33 46.91 -58.90
N LEU A 656 -4.57 45.86 -59.68
CA LEU A 656 -3.57 45.18 -60.52
C LEU A 656 -3.93 45.36 -61.99
N VAL A 657 -3.02 45.95 -62.76
CA VAL A 657 -3.24 46.31 -64.16
C VAL A 657 -2.08 45.83 -65.02
N GLN A 658 -2.40 45.15 -66.11
CA GLN A 658 -1.43 44.70 -67.12
C GLN A 658 -1.48 45.62 -68.34
N TYR A 659 -0.31 45.96 -68.87
CA TYR A 659 -0.13 46.72 -70.11
C TYR A 659 0.66 45.88 -71.10
N ASP A 660 0.09 45.63 -72.26
CA ASP A 660 0.71 44.86 -73.33
C ASP A 660 0.42 45.50 -74.70
N ALA A 661 0.82 44.83 -75.78
CA ALA A 661 0.58 45.28 -77.15
C ALA A 661 -0.92 45.31 -77.55
N ALA A 662 -1.79 44.59 -76.83
CA ALA A 662 -3.23 44.58 -77.04
C ALA A 662 -3.95 45.69 -76.24
N GLY A 663 -3.31 46.24 -75.22
CA GLY A 663 -3.76 47.44 -74.49
C GLY A 663 -3.63 47.31 -72.98
N THR A 664 -4.50 48.02 -72.26
CA THR A 664 -4.55 48.03 -70.79
C THR A 664 -5.64 47.10 -70.28
N HIS A 665 -5.29 46.21 -69.35
CA HIS A 665 -6.18 45.20 -68.77
C HIS A 665 -6.19 45.33 -67.24
N VAL A 666 -7.33 45.66 -66.63
CA VAL A 666 -7.49 45.62 -65.18
C VAL A 666 -7.76 44.17 -64.77
N LEU A 667 -6.81 43.54 -64.08
CA LEU A 667 -6.90 42.14 -63.67
C LEU A 667 -7.60 41.98 -62.32
N ILE A 668 -7.27 42.84 -61.35
CA ILE A 668 -7.86 42.84 -60.01
C ILE A 668 -8.15 44.29 -59.60
N ALA A 669 -9.35 44.56 -59.08
CA ALA A 669 -9.79 45.92 -58.79
C ALA A 669 -9.24 46.51 -57.48
N SER A 670 -8.88 45.68 -56.50
CA SER A 670 -8.31 46.08 -55.19
C SER A 670 -7.79 44.86 -54.41
N GLY A 671 -6.97 45.09 -53.39
CA GLY A 671 -6.59 44.06 -52.41
C GLY A 671 -5.28 43.31 -52.70
N VAL A 672 -4.55 43.72 -53.75
CA VAL A 672 -3.20 43.21 -54.09
C VAL A 672 -2.15 44.10 -53.42
N SER A 673 -1.13 43.49 -52.80
CA SER A 673 0.01 44.22 -52.22
C SER A 673 1.27 44.15 -53.08
N SER A 674 1.45 43.06 -53.83
CA SER A 674 2.57 42.87 -54.76
C SER A 674 2.14 41.86 -55.81
N ALA A 675 2.62 42.01 -57.04
CA ALA A 675 2.39 41.02 -58.07
C ALA A 675 3.50 41.05 -59.12
N THR A 676 3.91 39.86 -59.57
CA THR A 676 4.91 39.72 -60.63
C THR A 676 4.40 38.84 -61.76
N LEU A 677 5.07 38.98 -62.90
CA LEU A 677 4.73 38.34 -64.15
C LEU A 677 5.96 37.60 -64.70
N ALA A 678 5.74 36.39 -65.22
CA ALA A 678 6.73 35.66 -65.99
C ALA A 678 6.07 34.89 -67.15
N PHE A 679 6.87 34.54 -68.15
CA PHE A 679 6.44 33.68 -69.26
C PHE A 679 7.15 32.34 -69.18
N GLY A 680 6.38 31.28 -68.91
CA GLY A 680 6.85 29.91 -68.92
C GLY A 680 6.51 29.17 -70.22
N PRO A 681 6.88 27.88 -70.34
CA PRO A 681 6.60 27.06 -71.53
C PRO A 681 5.10 26.93 -71.86
N GLN A 682 4.23 27.11 -70.87
CA GLN A 682 2.77 27.00 -70.98
C GLN A 682 2.07 28.35 -71.12
N GLY A 683 2.82 29.45 -71.20
CA GLY A 683 2.30 30.81 -71.31
C GLY A 683 2.56 31.66 -70.07
N GLU A 684 1.68 32.63 -69.87
CA GLU A 684 1.77 33.64 -68.83
C GLU A 684 1.52 33.06 -67.43
N VAL A 685 2.36 33.44 -66.47
CA VAL A 685 2.25 33.07 -65.06
C VAL A 685 2.34 34.35 -64.22
N LEU A 686 1.36 34.54 -63.34
CA LEU A 686 1.28 35.67 -62.42
C LEU A 686 1.45 35.17 -60.99
N GLU A 687 2.35 35.79 -60.25
CA GLU A 687 2.44 35.59 -58.80
C GLU A 687 1.79 36.78 -58.12
N VAL A 688 0.68 36.56 -57.41
CA VAL A 688 -0.11 37.63 -56.79
C VAL A 688 -0.13 37.45 -55.29
N ILE A 689 0.29 38.49 -54.57
CA ILE A 689 0.26 38.56 -53.12
C ILE A 689 -0.88 39.49 -52.72
N ASP A 690 -1.84 38.95 -51.96
CA ASP A 690 -2.92 39.77 -51.43
C ASP A 690 -2.49 40.58 -50.19
N SER A 691 -3.32 41.53 -49.78
CA SER A 691 -3.07 42.38 -48.60
C SER A 691 -2.87 41.60 -47.29
N THR A 692 -3.30 40.33 -47.21
CA THR A 692 -3.07 39.46 -46.05
C THR A 692 -1.70 38.79 -46.07
N GLY A 693 -1.02 38.80 -47.22
CA GLY A 693 0.28 38.17 -47.45
C GLY A 693 0.16 36.74 -47.99
N LEU A 694 -1.00 36.36 -48.54
CA LEU A 694 -1.19 35.08 -49.22
C LEU A 694 -0.68 35.19 -50.66
N LEU A 695 0.32 34.37 -51.00
CA LEU A 695 0.83 34.20 -52.36
C LEU A 695 -0.03 33.20 -53.12
N THR A 696 -0.57 33.64 -54.25
CA THR A 696 -1.32 32.81 -55.20
C THR A 696 -0.71 32.92 -56.59
N GLN A 697 -0.33 31.78 -57.16
CA GLN A 697 0.08 31.68 -58.55
C GLN A 697 -1.14 31.52 -59.45
N TYR A 698 -1.22 32.29 -60.53
CA TYR A 698 -2.20 32.14 -61.60
C TYR A 698 -1.50 31.73 -62.88
N SER A 699 -1.96 30.65 -63.49
CA SER A 699 -1.48 30.19 -64.79
C SER A 699 -2.64 29.67 -65.65
N ALA A 700 -2.33 29.16 -66.85
CA ALA A 700 -3.33 28.52 -67.71
C ALA A 700 -4.08 27.34 -67.06
N THR A 701 -3.53 26.74 -66.00
CA THR A 701 -4.16 25.62 -65.26
C THR A 701 -5.09 26.07 -64.13
N GLY A 702 -5.10 27.36 -63.80
CA GLY A 702 -5.91 27.95 -62.74
C GLY A 702 -5.08 28.68 -61.67
N ALA A 703 -5.72 28.96 -60.54
CA ALA A 703 -5.10 29.62 -59.39
C ALA A 703 -4.68 28.61 -58.32
N LEU A 704 -3.47 28.75 -57.77
CA LEU A 704 -2.91 27.89 -56.74
C LEU A 704 -2.34 28.74 -55.59
N ALA A 705 -2.88 28.58 -54.38
CA ALA A 705 -2.32 29.21 -53.19
C ALA A 705 -1.04 28.49 -52.75
N LEU A 706 0.07 29.22 -52.64
CA LEU A 706 1.40 28.65 -52.40
C LEU A 706 1.88 28.83 -50.96
N ALA A 707 1.75 30.03 -50.39
CA ALA A 707 2.28 30.34 -49.06
C ALA A 707 1.61 31.57 -48.43
N GLY A 708 1.61 31.64 -47.09
CA GLY A 708 1.22 32.85 -46.33
C GLY A 708 2.45 33.59 -45.76
N GLY A 709 2.28 34.84 -45.36
CA GLY A 709 3.36 35.65 -44.78
C GLY A 709 4.38 36.19 -45.78
N VAL A 710 4.01 36.22 -47.06
CA VAL A 710 4.85 36.70 -48.17
C VAL A 710 4.75 38.22 -48.30
N ALA A 711 5.87 38.88 -48.59
CA ALA A 711 5.94 40.31 -48.89
C ALA A 711 6.01 40.58 -50.40
N SER A 712 6.82 39.81 -51.12
CA SER A 712 6.95 39.83 -52.57
C SER A 712 7.39 38.46 -53.07
N ALA A 713 7.08 38.17 -54.33
CA ALA A 713 7.55 36.96 -55.00
C ALA A 713 7.86 37.24 -56.47
N SER A 714 8.82 36.54 -57.05
CA SER A 714 9.20 36.65 -58.45
C SER A 714 9.45 35.25 -59.03
N ALA A 715 8.76 34.93 -60.11
CA ALA A 715 8.98 33.70 -60.85
C ALA A 715 9.88 33.94 -62.07
N THR A 716 10.70 32.96 -62.42
CA THR A 716 11.41 32.90 -63.70
C THR A 716 11.49 31.46 -64.19
N PHE A 717 11.62 31.27 -65.50
CA PHE A 717 11.65 29.94 -66.11
C PHE A 717 13.01 29.68 -66.76
N GLY A 718 13.76 28.76 -66.16
CA GLY A 718 15.02 28.27 -66.68
C GLY A 718 14.88 26.93 -67.42
N PRO A 719 15.98 26.39 -67.97
CA PRO A 719 16.00 25.07 -68.62
C PRO A 719 15.50 23.92 -67.72
N ASN A 720 15.56 24.10 -66.40
CA ASN A 720 15.21 23.12 -65.38
C ASN A 720 13.81 23.32 -64.77
N GLY A 721 13.02 24.26 -65.30
CA GLY A 721 11.67 24.56 -64.84
C GLY A 721 11.55 25.91 -64.15
N GLU A 722 10.50 26.06 -63.36
CA GLU A 722 10.19 27.28 -62.62
C GLU A 722 11.11 27.46 -61.41
N HIS A 723 11.64 28.66 -61.28
CA HIS A 723 12.42 29.14 -60.15
C HIS A 723 11.62 30.28 -59.51
N LEU A 724 11.09 30.05 -58.31
CA LEU A 724 10.25 30.99 -57.59
C LEU A 724 11.04 31.60 -56.42
N LEU A 725 11.26 32.90 -56.45
CA LEU A 725 11.81 33.64 -55.32
C LEU A 725 10.67 34.15 -54.46
N VAL A 726 10.78 33.91 -53.15
CA VAL A 726 9.82 34.40 -52.17
C VAL A 726 10.58 35.21 -51.13
N THR A 727 10.21 36.48 -51.00
CA THR A 727 10.63 37.33 -49.89
C THR A 727 9.54 37.29 -48.83
N SER A 728 9.85 36.73 -47.68
CA SER A 728 8.94 36.75 -46.53
C SER A 728 8.91 38.14 -45.88
N ARG A 729 7.89 38.42 -45.07
CA ARG A 729 7.73 39.73 -44.40
C ARG A 729 8.89 40.10 -43.47
N ASP A 730 9.70 39.14 -43.01
CA ASP A 730 10.90 39.41 -42.21
C ASP A 730 12.14 39.75 -43.04
N GLY A 731 12.01 39.77 -44.36
CA GLY A 731 13.07 40.06 -45.31
C GLY A 731 13.96 38.87 -45.66
N THR A 732 13.59 37.65 -45.27
CA THR A 732 14.25 36.43 -45.73
C THR A 732 13.84 36.14 -47.16
N LEU A 733 14.85 36.05 -48.05
CA LEU A 733 14.71 35.66 -49.46
C LEU A 733 15.00 34.18 -49.62
N THR A 734 14.05 33.43 -50.17
CA THR A 734 14.16 31.99 -50.42
C THR A 734 13.88 31.68 -51.88
N LEU A 735 14.74 30.91 -52.51
CA LEU A 735 14.55 30.34 -53.84
C LEU A 735 13.92 28.95 -53.74
N TYR A 736 12.79 28.75 -54.41
CA TYR A 736 12.12 27.48 -54.58
C TYR A 736 12.33 26.97 -56.00
N THR A 737 12.77 25.72 -56.10
CA THR A 737 12.91 25.00 -57.37
C THR A 737 12.27 23.62 -57.23
N ALA A 738 12.21 22.85 -58.32
CA ALA A 738 11.71 21.47 -58.29
C ALA A 738 12.51 20.55 -57.33
N THR A 739 13.74 20.90 -56.95
CA THR A 739 14.59 20.09 -56.06
C THR A 739 14.52 20.51 -54.59
N GLY A 740 13.83 21.61 -54.27
CA GLY A 740 13.65 22.09 -52.90
C GLY A 740 13.81 23.61 -52.76
N ALA A 741 13.86 24.06 -51.50
CA ALA A 741 13.97 25.46 -51.11
C ALA A 741 15.39 25.79 -50.60
N LEU A 742 15.92 26.96 -50.97
CA LEU A 742 17.23 27.46 -50.58
C LEU A 742 17.12 28.91 -50.10
N ALA A 743 17.47 29.18 -48.84
CA ALA A 743 17.58 30.55 -48.34
C ALA A 743 18.80 31.25 -48.97
N LEU A 744 18.59 32.42 -49.59
CA LEU A 744 19.60 33.16 -50.33
C LEU A 744 20.16 34.36 -49.54
N ALA A 745 19.29 35.14 -48.90
CA ALA A 745 19.67 36.38 -48.22
C ALA A 745 18.65 36.80 -47.15
N GLY A 746 19.05 37.70 -46.25
CA GLY A 746 18.17 38.37 -45.29
C GLY A 746 18.18 39.89 -45.48
N GLY A 747 17.20 40.58 -44.92
CA GLY A 747 17.06 42.04 -45.04
C GLY A 747 16.68 42.53 -46.44
N VAL A 748 16.07 41.66 -47.26
CA VAL A 748 15.62 41.97 -48.61
C VAL A 748 14.21 42.54 -48.55
N ALA A 749 13.99 43.68 -49.21
CA ALA A 749 12.68 44.32 -49.35
C ALA A 749 11.92 43.78 -50.58
N SER A 750 12.62 43.67 -51.71
CA SER A 750 12.09 43.15 -52.96
C SER A 750 13.19 42.46 -53.75
N ALA A 751 12.83 41.40 -54.47
CA ALA A 751 13.75 40.67 -55.33
C ALA A 751 13.06 40.25 -56.61
N SER A 752 13.80 40.32 -57.71
CA SER A 752 13.36 39.84 -59.02
C SER A 752 14.42 38.94 -59.62
N ALA A 753 13.99 37.90 -60.34
CA ALA A 753 14.89 37.03 -61.08
C ALA A 753 14.49 36.95 -62.55
N THR A 754 15.47 36.76 -63.42
CA THR A 754 15.28 36.50 -64.85
C THR A 754 16.36 35.56 -65.35
N VAL A 755 16.09 34.86 -66.45
CA VAL A 755 17.11 34.05 -67.15
C VAL A 755 17.55 34.81 -68.40
N GLY A 756 18.78 35.30 -68.41
CA GLY A 756 19.40 35.99 -69.54
C GLY A 756 20.25 35.05 -70.41
N PRO A 757 20.86 35.57 -71.50
CA PRO A 757 21.69 34.79 -72.42
C PRO A 757 22.88 34.07 -71.75
N ASN A 758 23.34 34.58 -70.61
CA ASN A 758 24.51 34.09 -69.90
C ASN A 758 24.16 33.27 -68.65
N GLY A 759 22.88 33.14 -68.30
CA GLY A 759 22.40 32.45 -67.10
C GLY A 759 21.41 33.29 -66.28
N GLU A 760 21.14 32.87 -65.05
CA GLU A 760 20.22 33.55 -64.13
C GLU A 760 20.80 34.85 -63.59
N THR A 761 19.95 35.88 -63.57
CA THR A 761 20.23 37.19 -63.00
C THR A 761 19.23 37.46 -61.90
N TYR A 762 19.73 37.91 -60.75
CA TYR A 762 18.94 38.28 -59.58
C TYR A 762 19.16 39.75 -59.25
N LEU A 763 18.08 40.51 -59.09
CA LEU A 763 18.10 41.91 -58.68
C LEU A 763 17.49 42.01 -57.29
N LEU A 764 18.28 42.44 -56.31
CA LEU A 764 17.86 42.54 -54.90
C LEU A 764 17.87 44.00 -54.46
N LEU A 765 16.75 44.43 -53.88
CA LEU A 765 16.64 45.67 -53.13
C LEU A 765 16.56 45.34 -51.64
N HIS A 766 17.46 45.89 -50.84
CA HIS A 766 17.47 45.72 -49.39
C HIS A 766 16.69 46.83 -48.68
N PHE A 767 16.31 46.59 -47.42
CA PHE A 767 15.59 47.58 -46.60
C PHE A 767 16.37 48.87 -46.35
N ASP A 768 17.70 48.85 -46.47
CA ASP A 768 18.55 50.04 -46.38
C ASP A 768 18.60 50.85 -47.69
N GLY A 769 17.83 50.44 -48.71
CA GLY A 769 17.77 51.05 -50.03
C GLY A 769 18.87 50.58 -50.98
N SER A 770 19.81 49.74 -50.56
CA SER A 770 20.86 49.25 -51.46
C SER A 770 20.30 48.34 -52.54
N LEU A 771 20.71 48.61 -53.79
CA LEU A 771 20.32 47.85 -54.99
C LEU A 771 21.53 47.09 -55.52
N VAL A 772 21.41 45.77 -55.60
CA VAL A 772 22.50 44.87 -56.00
C VAL A 772 21.99 43.85 -57.02
N GLN A 773 22.74 43.70 -58.10
CA GLN A 773 22.51 42.68 -59.11
C GLN A 773 23.54 41.55 -58.99
N TYR A 774 23.07 40.32 -59.15
CA TYR A 774 23.88 39.11 -59.17
C TYR A 774 23.69 38.42 -60.51
N ASP A 775 24.78 38.07 -61.16
CA ASP A 775 24.77 37.28 -62.40
C ASP A 775 25.97 36.31 -62.41
N PRO A 776 26.11 35.44 -63.43
CA PRO A 776 27.22 34.49 -63.49
C PRO A 776 28.62 35.12 -63.59
N SER A 777 28.72 36.43 -63.85
CA SER A 777 29.98 37.18 -63.86
C SER A 777 30.35 37.77 -62.49
N GLY A 778 29.38 37.86 -61.56
CA GLY A 778 29.61 38.25 -60.17
C GLY A 778 28.51 39.12 -59.57
N VAL A 779 28.91 39.94 -58.60
CA VAL A 779 28.05 40.85 -57.83
C VAL A 779 28.28 42.29 -58.27
N HIS A 780 27.22 43.01 -58.59
CA HIS A 780 27.25 44.37 -59.13
C HIS A 780 26.37 45.31 -58.28
N PRO A 781 26.96 46.15 -57.41
CA PRO A 781 26.22 47.20 -56.71
C PRO A 781 25.78 48.29 -57.69
N LEU A 782 24.47 48.58 -57.73
CA LEU A 782 23.88 49.53 -58.67
C LEU A 782 23.55 50.89 -58.04
N GLY A 783 23.62 51.01 -56.71
CA GLY A 783 23.45 52.25 -55.97
C GLY A 783 22.44 52.12 -54.83
N THR A 784 21.80 53.24 -54.47
CA THR A 784 20.80 53.32 -53.41
C THR A 784 19.52 53.93 -53.95
N VAL A 785 18.40 53.24 -53.74
CA VAL A 785 17.05 53.72 -54.02
C VAL A 785 16.58 54.48 -52.77
N VAL A 786 16.20 55.75 -52.93
CA VAL A 786 15.74 56.63 -51.85
C VAL A 786 14.25 56.88 -51.97
#